data_AF-A0A099TBG5-F1
#
_entry.id   AF-A0A099TBG5-F1
#
_cell.length_a   1.000
_cell.length_b   1.000
_cell.length_c   1.000
_cell.angle_alpha   90.00
_cell.angle_beta   90.00
_cell.angle_gamma   90.00
#
_symmetry.space_group_name_H-M   'P 1'
#
loop_
_entity.id
_entity.type
_entity.pdbx_description
1 polymer ?
#
loop_
_entity_poly.entity_id
_entity_poly.type
_entity_poly.pdbx_seq_one_letter_code
_entity_poly.pdbx_strand_id
1 'polypeptide(L)'
;MQNDLSEIESWLRTGAHEAELRAHFGSPLYDELTGLARAAEANLNPFETRRPKVLFLPGMMGSRLSVIENGQPYHVWIDPVDITTGGLSKLKWGSTVVANGTVLAPYFKMYLRLKLAGFDTEFLPYDWRQSPAVSGTALMRQLTKRGLSDVTMVCHSMGGLVARQMAAEDPNRRMISRVITIGTPNFGSYAPMQVFDLSHGMVRALAAVDLTQDRTDIVKGTLRGFPGLVELLPSPDLRPDQDAFNRKSWPKTALPPQQTALTQAAKAARALPAPDDRFQQIIGVGVLTTITATANETGFEYTQSQDGDGTVPRDLAEMGTVPRFYAEGKHGRLCNASDVITATIELAESGATNALPTAPPASAFESLRRTVTSETLRAEADHDIDTHDETAFAGSFLSREMDPMDTPQAHTQPSAKGYTAEVVRDAALRWRASDTERQTVRQSQAEARPLQAETPERLDAYARRLISQLDAASTTNEARKISRQLEGARRDMVELQGPDLPVIPILERVIGEAEEFLSVMFIKRAVVAARAVGRIVSRDTGRGFGTGFLIAPGVLITNHHVLATTLQADRAAVQFRYELEIDSREAQGHTFALDPHRLFYADARLDLAVVAVAPMAEDGAPITEFGFLPLIGVEGKIRKGQPVNIIQHPLAGRKQVVFRDSLLSALPDDPDFVAHYTGDTQPGSSGAPVFSDLWEVIALHHSGVPDETANGQYLTHSGAPWNPLTDPEMRTVVWIANEGIRISRIVRHLEGLPEHLLAQGQPGAHLIEDVLARGRQAARDGTFPTGPIVTERMPDAPFAPSGHTVTLPLQISIGQAAVTAPNRASSVASPPRG
;
A
#
# COMPACT_ATOMS: atom_id res chain seq x y z
N MET A 1 2.34 -23.41 14.31
CA MET A 1 0.93 -23.72 14.67
C MET A 1 0.44 -25.00 13.97
N GLN A 2 -0.06 -25.98 14.73
CA GLN A 2 -0.73 -27.20 14.24
C GLN A 2 -2.27 -27.13 14.37
N ASN A 3 -2.80 -25.92 14.55
CA ASN A 3 -4.18 -25.68 14.98
C ASN A 3 -5.16 -25.74 13.81
N ASP A 4 -6.44 -26.00 14.11
CA ASP A 4 -7.49 -26.04 13.10
C ASP A 4 -7.71 -24.64 12.51
N LEU A 5 -8.08 -24.57 11.22
CA LEU A 5 -8.36 -23.31 10.51
C LEU A 5 -9.41 -22.48 11.26
N SER A 6 -10.40 -23.15 11.85
CA SER A 6 -11.46 -22.53 12.65
C SER A 6 -10.93 -21.85 13.91
N GLU A 7 -9.88 -22.41 14.54
CA GLU A 7 -9.23 -21.84 15.71
C GLU A 7 -8.41 -20.61 15.33
N ILE A 8 -7.68 -20.65 14.22
CA ILE A 8 -6.90 -19.50 13.74
C ILE A 8 -7.82 -18.32 13.40
N GLU A 9 -8.96 -18.59 12.72
CA GLU A 9 -9.99 -17.57 12.50
C GLU A 9 -10.57 -17.02 13.81
N SER A 10 -10.78 -17.88 14.82
CA SER A 10 -11.22 -17.46 16.15
C SER A 10 -10.19 -16.57 16.85
N TRP A 11 -8.93 -16.94 16.80
CA TRP A 11 -7.83 -16.21 17.42
C TRP A 11 -7.62 -14.83 16.80
N LEU A 12 -7.69 -14.73 15.47
CA LEU A 12 -7.68 -13.44 14.78
C LEU A 12 -8.85 -12.55 15.22
N ARG A 13 -10.06 -13.11 15.36
CA ARG A 13 -11.21 -12.31 15.81
C ARG A 13 -11.06 -11.82 17.24
N THR A 14 -10.62 -12.71 18.13
CA THR A 14 -10.58 -12.49 19.59
C THR A 14 -9.30 -11.80 20.08
N GLY A 15 -8.24 -11.77 19.27
CA GLY A 15 -6.90 -11.34 19.69
C GLY A 15 -6.15 -12.42 20.50
N ALA A 16 -6.67 -13.63 20.64
CA ALA A 16 -5.94 -14.72 21.29
C ALA A 16 -4.68 -15.10 20.47
N HIS A 17 -3.60 -15.47 21.15
CA HIS A 17 -2.32 -15.85 20.52
C HIS A 17 -1.74 -14.79 19.56
N GLU A 18 -2.02 -13.50 19.79
CA GLU A 18 -1.56 -12.40 18.92
C GLU A 18 -0.06 -12.44 18.65
N ALA A 19 0.78 -12.64 19.68
CA ALA A 19 2.23 -12.68 19.50
C ALA A 19 2.67 -13.82 18.56
N GLU A 20 2.07 -15.00 18.68
CA GLU A 20 2.36 -16.15 17.81
C GLU A 20 1.87 -15.93 16.38
N LEU A 21 0.68 -15.33 16.22
CA LEU A 21 0.11 -15.02 14.92
C LEU A 21 0.85 -13.88 14.20
N ARG A 22 1.29 -12.85 14.93
CA ARG A 22 2.15 -11.79 14.39
C ARG A 22 3.52 -12.31 14.00
N ALA A 23 4.08 -13.23 14.77
CA ALA A 23 5.31 -13.92 14.37
C ALA A 23 5.11 -14.79 13.12
N HIS A 24 3.92 -15.39 12.94
CA HIS A 24 3.64 -16.28 11.79
C HIS A 24 3.17 -15.57 10.51
N PHE A 25 2.56 -14.39 10.61
CA PHE A 25 2.06 -13.64 9.45
C PHE A 25 2.88 -12.38 9.16
N GLY A 26 3.65 -11.89 10.13
CA GLY A 26 4.14 -10.52 10.18
C GLY A 26 3.04 -9.57 10.66
N SER A 27 3.42 -8.48 11.35
CA SER A 27 2.48 -7.50 11.90
C SER A 27 1.51 -6.92 10.86
N PRO A 28 1.96 -6.46 9.67
CA PRO A 28 1.05 -5.84 8.69
C PRO A 28 -0.03 -6.80 8.19
N LEU A 29 0.33 -8.05 7.88
CA LEU A 29 -0.61 -9.04 7.40
C LEU A 29 -1.52 -9.53 8.54
N TYR A 30 -1.02 -9.66 9.76
CA TYR A 30 -1.85 -9.99 10.93
C TYR A 30 -2.98 -8.98 11.15
N ASP A 31 -2.66 -7.68 11.10
CA ASP A 31 -3.64 -6.61 11.31
C ASP A 31 -4.73 -6.65 10.24
N GLU A 32 -4.35 -6.84 8.97
CA GLU A 32 -5.31 -6.99 7.87
C GLU A 32 -6.18 -8.25 8.03
N LEU A 33 -5.59 -9.40 8.36
CA LEU A 33 -6.31 -10.66 8.55
C LEU A 33 -7.29 -10.59 9.74
N THR A 34 -6.92 -9.85 10.79
CA THR A 34 -7.77 -9.59 11.96
C THR A 34 -9.01 -8.81 11.55
N GLY A 35 -8.85 -7.71 10.80
CA GLY A 35 -9.97 -6.94 10.26
C GLY A 35 -10.89 -7.78 9.37
N LEU A 36 -10.31 -8.58 8.46
CA LEU A 36 -11.05 -9.45 7.56
C LEU A 36 -11.81 -10.57 8.28
N ALA A 37 -11.20 -11.20 9.29
CA ALA A 37 -11.84 -12.27 10.05
C ALA A 37 -13.04 -11.75 10.86
N ARG A 38 -12.92 -10.56 11.45
CA ARG A 38 -14.03 -9.89 12.15
C ARG A 38 -15.16 -9.51 11.19
N ALA A 39 -14.83 -8.95 10.03
CA ALA A 39 -15.81 -8.59 9.01
C ALA A 39 -16.54 -9.81 8.41
N ALA A 40 -15.81 -10.90 8.15
CA ALA A 40 -16.37 -12.12 7.59
C ALA A 40 -17.40 -12.77 8.53
N GLU A 41 -17.16 -12.72 9.85
CA GLU A 41 -18.11 -13.19 10.86
C GLU A 41 -19.37 -12.31 10.92
N ALA A 42 -19.20 -10.98 10.92
CA ALA A 42 -20.32 -10.04 10.99
C ALA A 42 -21.25 -10.14 9.77
N ASN A 43 -20.71 -10.51 8.61
CA ASN A 43 -21.47 -10.75 7.38
C ASN A 43 -22.11 -12.15 7.30
N LEU A 44 -21.93 -13.03 8.30
CA LEU A 44 -22.62 -14.31 8.31
C LEU A 44 -24.11 -14.10 8.54
N ASN A 45 -24.91 -14.18 7.48
CA ASN A 45 -26.36 -14.29 7.61
C ASN A 45 -26.72 -15.69 8.15
N PRO A 46 -27.24 -15.82 9.39
CA PRO A 46 -27.56 -17.12 9.98
C PRO A 46 -28.75 -17.82 9.31
N PHE A 47 -29.48 -17.12 8.43
CA PHE A 47 -30.62 -17.65 7.68
C PHE A 47 -30.27 -18.08 6.24
N GLU A 48 -29.03 -17.87 5.81
CA GLU A 48 -28.56 -18.28 4.48
C GLU A 48 -28.22 -19.77 4.48
N THR A 49 -29.08 -20.58 3.86
CA THR A 49 -29.04 -22.04 4.01
C THR A 49 -28.07 -22.75 3.06
N ARG A 50 -27.58 -22.08 2.01
CA ARG A 50 -26.56 -22.62 1.08
C ARG A 50 -25.69 -21.51 0.48
N ARG A 51 -24.38 -21.58 0.73
CA ARG A 51 -23.38 -20.73 0.10
C ARG A 51 -22.66 -21.48 -1.03
N PRO A 52 -22.29 -20.82 -2.13
CA PRO A 52 -21.52 -21.47 -3.19
C PRO A 52 -20.16 -21.95 -2.64
N LYS A 53 -19.77 -23.17 -2.99
CA LYS A 53 -18.56 -23.81 -2.47
C LYS A 53 -17.35 -23.42 -3.31
N VAL A 54 -16.30 -22.91 -2.66
CA VAL A 54 -14.99 -22.65 -3.26
C VAL A 54 -13.96 -23.56 -2.61
N LEU A 55 -13.25 -24.35 -3.43
CA LEU A 55 -12.11 -25.15 -2.98
C LEU A 55 -10.81 -24.52 -3.48
N PHE A 56 -9.90 -24.24 -2.56
CA PHE A 56 -8.63 -23.60 -2.84
C PHE A 56 -7.48 -24.61 -2.91
N LEU A 57 -6.88 -24.77 -4.08
CA LEU A 57 -5.74 -25.64 -4.35
C LEU A 57 -4.43 -24.84 -4.28
N PRO A 58 -3.56 -25.10 -3.28
CA PRO A 58 -2.29 -24.40 -3.17
C PRO A 58 -1.27 -24.85 -4.23
N GLY A 59 -0.23 -24.05 -4.39
CA GLY A 59 0.91 -24.36 -5.25
C GLY A 59 1.86 -25.42 -4.67
N MET A 60 2.96 -25.64 -5.38
CA MET A 60 4.08 -26.44 -4.87
C MET A 60 4.56 -25.90 -3.52
N MET A 61 4.79 -26.78 -2.55
CA MET A 61 5.17 -26.42 -1.17
C MET A 61 4.14 -25.59 -0.39
N GLY A 62 2.94 -25.36 -0.94
CA GLY A 62 1.87 -24.63 -0.28
C GLY A 62 1.01 -25.47 0.66
N SER A 63 1.15 -26.81 0.65
CA SER A 63 0.53 -27.69 1.66
C SER A 63 1.53 -28.10 2.72
N ARG A 64 1.08 -28.14 3.97
CA ARG A 64 1.80 -28.72 5.09
C ARG A 64 1.87 -30.24 4.93
N LEU A 65 3.05 -30.84 5.12
CA LEU A 65 3.26 -32.28 5.00
C LEU A 65 3.77 -32.89 6.29
N SER A 66 3.17 -34.02 6.67
CA SER A 66 3.64 -34.91 7.73
C SER A 66 4.09 -36.25 7.15
N VAL A 67 5.23 -36.76 7.61
CA VAL A 67 5.70 -38.12 7.30
C VAL A 67 5.01 -39.10 8.25
N ILE A 68 4.61 -40.27 7.75
CA ILE A 68 4.05 -41.32 8.61
C ILE A 68 5.18 -42.19 9.17
N GLU A 69 5.44 -42.07 10.46
CA GLU A 69 6.41 -42.89 11.20
C GLU A 69 5.68 -43.72 12.25
N ASN A 70 5.93 -45.04 12.29
CA ASN A 70 5.26 -45.97 13.21
C ASN A 70 3.72 -45.88 13.19
N GLY A 71 3.14 -45.52 12.05
CA GLY A 71 1.69 -45.36 11.88
C GLY A 71 1.12 -44.03 12.37
N GLN A 72 1.95 -43.07 12.81
CA GLN A 72 1.53 -41.75 13.27
C GLN A 72 2.09 -40.63 12.38
N PRO A 73 1.35 -39.53 12.15
CA PRO A 73 1.84 -38.41 11.37
C PRO A 73 2.80 -37.54 12.19
N TYR A 74 4.03 -37.42 11.70
CA TYR A 74 5.05 -36.53 12.21
C TYR A 74 5.20 -35.33 11.26
N HIS A 75 4.88 -34.12 11.73
CA HIS A 75 4.88 -32.90 10.91
C HIS A 75 6.32 -32.49 10.53
N VAL A 76 6.57 -32.23 9.25
CA VAL A 76 7.91 -31.86 8.73
C VAL A 76 7.89 -30.55 7.94
N TRP A 77 6.84 -30.30 7.14
CA TRP A 77 6.77 -29.11 6.29
C TRP A 77 5.57 -28.24 6.63
N ILE A 78 5.68 -26.97 7.00
CA ILE A 78 6.91 -26.25 7.39
C ILE A 78 7.10 -26.40 8.90
N ASP A 79 8.26 -26.90 9.32
CA ASP A 79 8.72 -26.97 10.71
C ASP A 79 10.19 -26.51 10.77
N PRO A 80 10.47 -25.26 11.15
CA PRO A 80 11.84 -24.75 11.15
C PRO A 80 12.76 -25.53 12.08
N VAL A 81 12.27 -25.99 13.23
CA VAL A 81 13.09 -26.73 14.21
C VAL A 81 13.49 -28.08 13.62
N ASP A 82 12.54 -28.82 13.03
CA ASP A 82 12.89 -30.09 12.38
C ASP A 82 13.80 -29.87 11.16
N ILE A 83 13.53 -28.84 10.36
CA ILE A 83 14.38 -28.49 9.22
C ILE A 83 15.81 -28.14 9.65
N THR A 84 16.02 -27.43 10.77
CA THR A 84 17.37 -27.08 11.27
C THR A 84 18.21 -28.30 11.65
N THR A 85 17.56 -29.44 11.88
CA THR A 85 18.19 -30.70 12.26
C THR A 85 18.14 -31.75 11.13
N GLY A 86 17.93 -31.32 9.88
CA GLY A 86 17.94 -32.19 8.71
C GLY A 86 16.59 -32.84 8.37
N GLY A 87 15.50 -32.40 8.99
CA GLY A 87 14.15 -32.96 8.85
C GLY A 87 13.63 -33.01 7.41
N LEU A 88 14.09 -32.09 6.54
CA LEU A 88 13.74 -32.09 5.12
C LEU A 88 14.07 -33.43 4.43
N SER A 89 15.14 -34.12 4.85
CA SER A 89 15.53 -35.43 4.30
C SER A 89 14.46 -36.53 4.53
N LYS A 90 13.59 -36.37 5.53
CA LYS A 90 12.46 -37.27 5.79
C LYS A 90 11.39 -37.18 4.70
N LEU A 91 11.32 -36.04 4.00
CA LEU A 91 10.40 -35.83 2.87
C LEU A 91 10.93 -36.38 1.54
N LYS A 92 12.08 -37.06 1.51
CA LYS A 92 12.61 -37.70 0.29
C LYS A 92 11.55 -38.54 -0.42
N TRP A 93 11.65 -38.60 -1.75
CA TRP A 93 10.73 -39.38 -2.55
C TRP A 93 10.71 -40.85 -2.11
N GLY A 94 9.50 -41.42 -2.02
CA GLY A 94 9.27 -42.77 -1.50
C GLY A 94 8.91 -42.84 -0.01
N SER A 95 9.02 -41.74 0.75
CA SER A 95 8.42 -41.69 2.09
C SER A 95 6.90 -41.50 2.02
N THR A 96 6.19 -42.20 2.90
CA THR A 96 4.74 -42.05 3.06
C THR A 96 4.45 -40.74 3.78
N VAL A 97 3.72 -39.83 3.14
CA VAL A 97 3.32 -38.56 3.75
C VAL A 97 1.82 -38.35 3.65
N VAL A 98 1.32 -37.45 4.48
CA VAL A 98 -0.04 -36.93 4.43
C VAL A 98 0.03 -35.41 4.41
N ALA A 99 -0.78 -34.81 3.54
CA ALA A 99 -1.01 -33.38 3.56
C ALA A 99 -2.11 -33.07 4.58
N ASN A 100 -1.78 -32.33 5.63
CA ASN A 100 -2.64 -32.11 6.80
C ASN A 100 -3.00 -30.63 7.03
N GLY A 101 -2.61 -29.74 6.11
CA GLY A 101 -2.94 -28.33 6.18
C GLY A 101 -2.34 -27.54 5.04
N THR A 102 -2.50 -26.22 5.09
CA THR A 102 -2.00 -25.28 4.08
C THR A 102 -1.08 -24.27 4.75
N VAL A 103 -0.03 -23.84 4.05
CA VAL A 103 0.79 -22.70 4.47
C VAL A 103 -0.04 -21.44 4.30
N LEU A 104 -0.37 -20.74 5.39
CA LEU A 104 -1.46 -19.77 5.38
C LEU A 104 -1.07 -18.41 4.79
N ALA A 105 0.11 -17.87 5.11
CA ALA A 105 0.49 -16.50 4.73
C ALA A 105 0.28 -16.12 3.24
N PRO A 106 0.53 -17.00 2.24
CA PRO A 106 0.30 -16.68 0.82
C PRO A 106 -1.17 -16.69 0.38
N TYR A 107 -2.07 -17.31 1.15
CA TYR A 107 -3.43 -17.62 0.69
C TYR A 107 -4.54 -17.13 1.62
N PHE A 108 -4.23 -16.85 2.89
CA PHE A 108 -5.26 -16.65 3.91
C PHE A 108 -6.07 -15.36 3.71
N LYS A 109 -5.45 -14.33 3.11
CA LYS A 109 -6.15 -13.11 2.71
C LYS A 109 -7.25 -13.38 1.67
N MET A 110 -6.91 -14.07 0.57
CA MET A 110 -7.89 -14.51 -0.43
C MET A 110 -8.99 -15.38 0.19
N TYR A 111 -8.60 -16.33 1.05
CA TYR A 111 -9.54 -17.20 1.76
C TYR A 111 -10.58 -16.40 2.55
N LEU A 112 -10.15 -15.44 3.39
CA LEU A 112 -11.07 -14.60 4.15
C LEU A 112 -11.91 -13.67 3.26
N ARG A 113 -11.33 -13.15 2.17
CA ARG A 113 -12.04 -12.28 1.21
C ARG A 113 -13.13 -13.02 0.44
N LEU A 114 -12.89 -14.27 0.05
CA LEU A 114 -13.93 -15.13 -0.54
C LEU A 114 -15.04 -15.43 0.48
N LYS A 115 -14.71 -15.73 1.74
CA LYS A 115 -15.72 -15.89 2.80
C LYS A 115 -16.54 -14.62 3.02
N LEU A 116 -15.88 -13.46 3.02
CA LEU A 116 -16.52 -12.15 3.14
C LEU A 116 -17.46 -11.84 1.98
N ALA A 117 -17.14 -12.33 0.77
CA ALA A 117 -17.99 -12.26 -0.41
C ALA A 117 -19.15 -13.29 -0.42
N GLY A 118 -19.29 -14.09 0.64
CA GLY A 118 -20.40 -15.04 0.79
C GLY A 118 -20.12 -16.47 0.32
N PHE A 119 -18.88 -16.81 -0.01
CA PHE A 119 -18.50 -18.17 -0.39
C PHE A 119 -18.24 -19.06 0.83
N ASP A 120 -18.61 -20.35 0.74
CA ASP A 120 -18.07 -21.39 1.64
C ASP A 120 -16.71 -21.81 1.09
N THR A 121 -15.64 -21.24 1.66
CA THR A 121 -14.26 -21.44 1.18
C THR A 121 -13.54 -22.48 2.02
N GLU A 122 -12.81 -23.39 1.38
CA GLU A 122 -12.04 -24.44 2.04
C GLU A 122 -10.72 -24.70 1.31
N PHE A 123 -9.63 -24.93 2.04
CA PHE A 123 -8.37 -25.37 1.43
C PHE A 123 -8.38 -26.86 1.13
N LEU A 124 -7.77 -27.24 0.00
CA LEU A 124 -7.61 -28.63 -0.42
C LEU A 124 -6.11 -28.99 -0.52
N PRO A 125 -5.44 -29.28 0.62
CA PRO A 125 -4.02 -29.59 0.62
C PRO A 125 -3.71 -30.97 0.02
N TYR A 126 -2.53 -31.13 -0.59
CA TYR A 126 -2.11 -32.36 -1.23
C TYR A 126 -0.59 -32.57 -1.17
N ASP A 127 -0.12 -33.79 -1.48
CA ASP A 127 1.31 -34.08 -1.57
C ASP A 127 1.90 -33.44 -2.84
N TRP A 128 2.46 -32.25 -2.70
CA TRP A 128 3.08 -31.50 -3.80
C TRP A 128 4.39 -32.11 -4.31
N ARG A 129 4.91 -33.18 -3.69
CA ARG A 129 6.07 -33.92 -4.21
C ARG A 129 5.65 -34.82 -5.37
N GLN A 130 4.40 -35.26 -5.39
CA GLN A 130 3.82 -36.19 -6.34
C GLN A 130 3.46 -35.50 -7.67
N SER A 131 3.37 -36.28 -8.76
CA SER A 131 2.86 -35.83 -10.06
C SER A 131 1.49 -35.13 -9.91
N PRO A 132 1.27 -33.96 -10.57
CA PRO A 132 -0.02 -33.28 -10.53
C PRO A 132 -1.19 -34.15 -10.98
N ALA A 133 -0.98 -35.03 -11.97
CA ALA A 133 -2.00 -35.96 -12.43
C ALA A 133 -2.37 -36.98 -11.32
N VAL A 134 -1.38 -37.59 -10.68
CA VAL A 134 -1.65 -38.56 -9.61
C VAL A 134 -2.36 -37.88 -8.42
N SER A 135 -1.94 -36.68 -8.06
CA SER A 135 -2.58 -35.88 -7.00
C SER A 135 -4.02 -35.51 -7.36
N GLY A 136 -4.30 -35.11 -8.61
CA GLY A 136 -5.64 -34.74 -9.07
C GLY A 136 -6.61 -35.93 -9.01
N THR A 137 -6.22 -37.09 -9.51
CA THR A 137 -7.03 -38.31 -9.41
C THR A 137 -7.27 -38.70 -7.94
N ALA A 138 -6.28 -38.55 -7.07
CA ALA A 138 -6.43 -38.84 -5.64
C ALA A 138 -7.45 -37.90 -4.96
N LEU A 139 -7.35 -36.59 -5.20
CA LEU A 139 -8.26 -35.59 -4.66
C LEU A 139 -9.69 -35.78 -5.17
N MET A 140 -9.90 -36.07 -6.46
CA MET A 140 -11.24 -36.32 -6.98
C MET A 140 -11.94 -37.51 -6.34
N ARG A 141 -11.19 -38.58 -6.02
CA ARG A 141 -11.74 -39.70 -5.24
C ARG A 141 -12.15 -39.28 -3.83
N GLN A 142 -11.43 -38.35 -3.20
CA GLN A 142 -11.80 -37.81 -1.90
C GLN A 142 -13.07 -36.95 -2.00
N LEU A 143 -13.13 -36.04 -2.97
CA LEU A 143 -14.30 -35.16 -3.16
C LEU A 143 -15.57 -35.96 -3.53
N THR A 144 -15.43 -37.02 -4.33
CA THR A 144 -16.56 -37.90 -4.68
C THR A 144 -17.16 -38.57 -3.46
N LYS A 145 -16.34 -38.99 -2.49
CA LYS A 145 -16.81 -39.55 -1.23
C LYS A 145 -17.53 -38.53 -0.35
N ARG A 146 -17.16 -37.25 -0.45
CA ARG A 146 -17.80 -36.15 0.28
C ARG A 146 -19.16 -35.73 -0.33
N GLY A 147 -19.48 -36.20 -1.53
CA GLY A 147 -20.76 -35.91 -2.18
C GLY A 147 -20.95 -34.44 -2.55
N LEU A 148 -19.85 -33.71 -2.77
CA LEU A 148 -19.90 -32.31 -3.20
C LEU A 148 -20.37 -32.19 -4.65
N SER A 149 -21.04 -31.09 -4.96
CA SER A 149 -21.49 -30.73 -6.31
C SER A 149 -21.36 -29.22 -6.50
N ASP A 150 -21.20 -28.77 -7.75
CA ASP A 150 -21.17 -27.34 -8.12
C ASP A 150 -20.12 -26.51 -7.35
N VAL A 151 -18.87 -26.97 -7.42
CA VAL A 151 -17.72 -26.37 -6.77
C VAL A 151 -16.95 -25.49 -7.77
N THR A 152 -16.58 -24.29 -7.32
CA THR A 152 -15.56 -23.46 -7.99
C THR A 152 -14.18 -23.78 -7.41
N MET A 153 -13.23 -24.10 -8.26
CA MET A 153 -11.83 -24.33 -7.88
C MET A 153 -11.03 -23.04 -8.07
N VAL A 154 -10.33 -22.60 -7.03
CA VAL A 154 -9.33 -21.52 -7.13
C VAL A 154 -7.95 -22.15 -6.92
N CYS A 155 -7.05 -21.99 -7.89
CA CYS A 155 -5.86 -22.81 -7.98
C CYS A 155 -4.63 -21.95 -8.20
N HIS A 156 -3.67 -21.98 -7.28
CA HIS A 156 -2.41 -21.27 -7.41
C HIS A 156 -1.31 -22.17 -7.97
N SER A 157 -0.50 -21.64 -8.89
CA SER A 157 0.72 -22.29 -9.38
C SER A 157 0.45 -23.75 -9.83
N MET A 158 1.23 -24.73 -9.36
CA MET A 158 1.05 -26.15 -9.65
C MET A 158 -0.35 -26.71 -9.30
N GLY A 159 -1.09 -26.07 -8.38
CA GLY A 159 -2.48 -26.43 -8.08
C GLY A 159 -3.39 -26.37 -9.31
N GLY A 160 -3.10 -25.50 -10.28
CA GLY A 160 -3.85 -25.44 -11.55
C GLY A 160 -3.63 -26.68 -12.43
N LEU A 161 -2.43 -27.28 -12.39
CA LEU A 161 -2.15 -28.53 -13.10
C LEU A 161 -2.87 -29.72 -12.45
N VAL A 162 -2.92 -29.73 -11.12
CA VAL A 162 -3.71 -30.71 -10.36
C VAL A 162 -5.18 -30.58 -10.75
N ALA A 163 -5.70 -29.35 -10.81
CA ALA A 163 -7.08 -29.08 -11.21
C ALA A 163 -7.40 -29.52 -12.65
N ARG A 164 -6.44 -29.46 -13.60
CA ARG A 164 -6.61 -30.01 -14.96
C ARG A 164 -6.92 -31.50 -14.94
N GLN A 165 -6.18 -32.28 -14.15
CA GLN A 165 -6.52 -33.69 -13.98
C GLN A 165 -7.87 -33.87 -13.26
N MET A 166 -8.12 -33.10 -12.20
CA MET A 166 -9.38 -33.21 -11.45
C MET A 166 -10.60 -32.96 -12.35
N ALA A 167 -10.53 -31.94 -13.20
CA ALA A 167 -11.55 -31.61 -14.19
C ALA A 167 -11.78 -32.78 -15.17
N ALA A 168 -10.72 -33.44 -15.65
CA ALA A 168 -10.83 -34.59 -16.55
C ALA A 168 -11.52 -35.82 -15.92
N GLU A 169 -11.40 -36.01 -14.61
CA GLU A 169 -12.11 -37.06 -13.86
C GLU A 169 -13.60 -36.74 -13.64
N ASP A 170 -14.03 -35.50 -13.89
CA ASP A 170 -15.43 -35.05 -13.87
C ASP A 170 -15.91 -34.57 -15.25
N PRO A 171 -16.00 -35.46 -16.25
CA PRO A 171 -16.35 -35.09 -17.62
C PRO A 171 -17.80 -34.61 -17.76
N ASN A 172 -18.67 -35.01 -16.82
CA ASN A 172 -20.08 -34.63 -16.81
C ASN A 172 -20.36 -33.36 -15.99
N ARG A 173 -19.31 -32.72 -15.44
CA ARG A 173 -19.40 -31.50 -14.62
C ARG A 173 -20.37 -31.60 -13.46
N ARG A 174 -20.42 -32.77 -12.82
CA ARG A 174 -21.29 -32.99 -11.66
C ARG A 174 -20.76 -32.29 -10.42
N MET A 175 -19.44 -32.12 -10.35
CA MET A 175 -18.74 -31.64 -9.18
C MET A 175 -18.06 -30.31 -9.40
N ILE A 176 -17.27 -30.16 -10.46
CA ILE A 176 -16.49 -28.95 -10.72
C ILE A 176 -17.20 -28.14 -11.80
N SER A 177 -17.73 -26.97 -11.41
CA SER A 177 -18.40 -26.06 -12.33
C SER A 177 -17.47 -25.02 -12.94
N ARG A 178 -16.43 -24.60 -12.21
CA ARG A 178 -15.45 -23.60 -12.68
C ARG A 178 -14.06 -23.87 -12.13
N VAL A 179 -13.03 -23.49 -12.90
CA VAL A 179 -11.62 -23.53 -12.47
C VAL A 179 -10.95 -22.20 -12.77
N ILE A 180 -10.49 -21.51 -11.74
CA ILE A 180 -9.72 -20.26 -11.82
C ILE A 180 -8.28 -20.59 -11.47
N THR A 181 -7.37 -20.39 -12.43
CA THR A 181 -5.93 -20.63 -12.25
C THR A 181 -5.20 -19.30 -12.05
N ILE A 182 -4.22 -19.25 -11.14
CA ILE A 182 -3.45 -18.05 -10.80
C ILE A 182 -1.97 -18.42 -10.90
N GLY A 183 -1.25 -17.82 -11.86
CA GLY A 183 0.19 -18.05 -12.06
C GLY A 183 0.54 -19.50 -12.41
N THR A 184 -0.36 -20.28 -13.03
CA THR A 184 -0.11 -21.70 -13.26
C THR A 184 0.93 -21.94 -14.38
N PRO A 185 2.00 -22.72 -14.13
CA PRO A 185 3.01 -23.08 -15.12
C PRO A 185 2.50 -24.18 -16.07
N ASN A 186 1.55 -23.82 -16.94
CA ASN A 186 0.86 -24.76 -17.83
C ASN A 186 1.78 -25.57 -18.76
N PHE A 187 2.92 -24.99 -19.10
CA PHE A 187 3.98 -25.62 -19.90
C PHE A 187 5.34 -25.58 -19.20
N GLY A 188 5.34 -25.57 -17.86
CA GLY A 188 6.54 -25.55 -17.02
C GLY A 188 7.14 -24.18 -16.79
N SER A 189 8.30 -24.14 -16.15
CA SER A 189 9.09 -22.94 -15.89
C SER A 189 10.57 -23.26 -15.72
N TYR A 190 11.42 -22.22 -15.66
CA TYR A 190 12.85 -22.40 -15.46
C TYR A 190 13.25 -22.51 -13.99
N ALA A 191 12.30 -22.36 -13.05
CA ALA A 191 12.58 -22.46 -11.62
C ALA A 191 13.11 -23.84 -11.20
N PRO A 192 12.55 -24.99 -11.66
CA PRO A 192 13.14 -26.31 -11.40
C PRO A 192 14.53 -26.46 -12.01
N MET A 193 14.82 -25.80 -13.14
CA MET A 193 16.18 -25.79 -13.70
C MET A 193 17.17 -25.13 -12.77
N GLN A 194 16.82 -23.95 -12.26
CA GLN A 194 17.63 -23.23 -11.29
C GLN A 194 17.77 -24.00 -9.96
N VAL A 195 16.76 -24.77 -9.55
CA VAL A 195 16.85 -25.65 -8.36
C VAL A 195 17.91 -26.72 -8.57
N PHE A 196 17.87 -27.42 -9.71
CA PHE A 196 18.86 -28.48 -10.01
C PHE A 196 20.24 -27.93 -10.35
N ASP A 197 20.33 -26.68 -10.78
CA ASP A 197 21.57 -25.92 -10.98
C ASP A 197 22.09 -25.24 -9.70
N LEU A 198 21.42 -25.45 -8.56
CA LEU A 198 21.73 -24.84 -7.25
C LEU A 198 21.63 -23.29 -7.22
N SER A 199 21.18 -22.66 -8.30
CA SER A 199 21.10 -21.21 -8.47
C SER A 199 19.77 -20.61 -8.01
N HIS A 200 18.77 -21.44 -7.66
CA HIS A 200 17.50 -20.96 -7.13
C HIS A 200 17.62 -20.54 -5.66
N GLY A 201 17.09 -19.36 -5.31
CA GLY A 201 17.18 -18.77 -3.96
C GLY A 201 16.59 -19.66 -2.85
N MET A 202 15.53 -20.40 -3.16
CA MET A 202 14.92 -21.41 -2.27
C MET A 202 15.93 -22.45 -1.74
N VAL A 203 16.82 -22.95 -2.59
CA VAL A 203 17.77 -24.00 -2.21
C VAL A 203 18.77 -23.46 -1.19
N ARG A 204 19.15 -22.19 -1.33
CA ARG A 204 19.96 -21.49 -0.33
C ARG A 204 19.19 -21.26 0.95
N ALA A 205 17.93 -20.80 0.89
CA ALA A 205 17.12 -20.58 2.09
C ALA A 205 16.98 -21.86 2.93
N LEU A 206 16.79 -23.02 2.29
CA LEU A 206 16.82 -24.32 2.96
C LEU A 206 18.18 -24.65 3.56
N ALA A 207 19.26 -24.48 2.79
CA ALA A 207 20.62 -24.78 3.25
C ALA A 207 21.12 -23.84 4.35
N ALA A 208 20.59 -22.61 4.41
CA ALA A 208 20.97 -21.63 5.43
C ALA A 208 20.37 -21.96 6.81
N VAL A 209 19.20 -22.60 6.83
CA VAL A 209 18.56 -23.01 8.09
C VAL A 209 18.90 -24.44 8.49
N ASP A 210 19.24 -25.33 7.55
CA ASP A 210 19.60 -26.72 7.82
C ASP A 210 21.07 -26.81 8.23
N LEU A 211 21.35 -27.05 9.52
CA LEU A 211 22.71 -27.16 10.05
C LEU A 211 23.41 -28.47 9.62
N THR A 212 22.70 -29.38 8.95
CA THR A 212 23.16 -30.74 8.66
C THR A 212 23.39 -31.01 7.17
N GLN A 213 22.76 -30.24 6.28
CA GLN A 213 22.80 -30.47 4.83
C GLN A 213 23.09 -29.17 4.07
N ASP A 214 24.01 -29.23 3.12
CA ASP A 214 24.25 -28.11 2.21
C ASP A 214 23.28 -28.11 1.00
N ARG A 215 23.39 -27.10 0.13
CA ARG A 215 22.57 -26.96 -1.10
C ARG A 215 22.63 -28.22 -1.98
N THR A 216 23.81 -28.84 -2.06
CA THR A 216 24.05 -30.04 -2.87
C THR A 216 23.37 -31.24 -2.26
N ASP A 217 23.47 -31.43 -0.95
CA ASP A 217 22.85 -32.53 -0.21
C ASP A 217 21.32 -32.47 -0.31
N ILE A 218 20.72 -31.30 -0.09
CA ILE A 218 19.27 -31.08 -0.20
C ILE A 218 18.76 -31.42 -1.60
N VAL A 219 19.44 -30.93 -2.64
CA VAL A 219 19.01 -31.18 -4.03
C VAL A 219 19.24 -32.63 -4.42
N LYS A 220 20.39 -33.23 -4.06
CA LYS A 220 20.72 -34.61 -4.43
C LYS A 220 19.88 -35.64 -3.69
N GLY A 221 19.67 -35.43 -2.39
CA GLY A 221 19.01 -36.36 -1.47
C GLY A 221 17.49 -36.27 -1.51
N THR A 222 16.95 -35.09 -1.81
CA THR A 222 15.53 -34.80 -1.63
C THR A 222 14.88 -34.22 -2.90
N LEU A 223 15.21 -32.98 -3.28
CA LEU A 223 14.39 -32.22 -4.24
C LEU A 223 14.36 -32.83 -5.66
N ARG A 224 15.50 -33.30 -6.18
CA ARG A 224 15.54 -33.88 -7.55
C ARG A 224 14.78 -35.20 -7.69
N GLY A 225 14.30 -35.76 -6.58
CA GLY A 225 13.50 -36.97 -6.55
C GLY A 225 12.00 -36.75 -6.73
N PHE A 226 11.50 -35.52 -6.60
CA PHE A 226 10.06 -35.22 -6.59
C PHE A 226 9.47 -35.15 -8.00
N PRO A 227 8.59 -36.10 -8.42
CA PRO A 227 7.97 -36.03 -9.74
C PRO A 227 7.26 -34.71 -10.01
N GLY A 228 6.56 -34.17 -8.99
CA GLY A 228 5.87 -32.89 -9.10
C GLY A 228 6.80 -31.73 -9.48
N LEU A 229 8.03 -31.70 -8.96
CA LEU A 229 9.01 -30.66 -9.31
C LEU A 229 9.63 -30.89 -10.70
N VAL A 230 9.91 -32.14 -11.05
CA VAL A 230 10.52 -32.48 -12.33
C VAL A 230 9.56 -32.26 -13.50
N GLU A 231 8.27 -32.51 -13.29
CA GLU A 231 7.19 -32.27 -14.28
C GLU A 231 6.97 -30.79 -14.59
N LEU A 232 7.51 -29.88 -13.75
CA LEU A 232 7.46 -28.43 -13.98
C LEU A 232 8.61 -27.89 -14.84
N LEU A 233 9.52 -28.74 -15.34
CA LEU A 233 10.55 -28.31 -16.29
C LEU A 233 9.92 -27.73 -17.57
N PRO A 234 10.59 -26.79 -18.27
CA PRO A 234 10.02 -26.17 -19.47
C PRO A 234 9.67 -27.20 -20.53
N SER A 235 8.48 -27.09 -21.12
CA SER A 235 8.01 -28.04 -22.12
C SER A 235 8.96 -28.07 -23.33
N PRO A 236 9.47 -29.26 -23.73
CA PRO A 236 10.33 -29.38 -24.90
C PRO A 236 9.59 -29.06 -26.20
N ASP A 237 8.25 -29.09 -26.20
CA ASP A 237 7.44 -28.76 -27.36
C ASP A 237 7.42 -27.25 -27.63
N LEU A 238 7.55 -26.42 -26.58
CA LEU A 238 7.68 -24.95 -26.69
C LEU A 238 9.14 -24.47 -26.62
N ARG A 239 10.06 -25.34 -26.21
CA ARG A 239 11.49 -25.07 -26.03
C ARG A 239 12.35 -26.19 -26.65
N PRO A 240 12.25 -26.47 -27.97
CA PRO A 240 12.92 -27.60 -28.59
C PRO A 240 14.46 -27.54 -28.50
N ASP A 241 15.02 -26.33 -28.47
CA ASP A 241 16.47 -26.10 -28.37
C ASP A 241 17.00 -26.14 -26.92
N GLN A 242 16.11 -26.31 -25.94
CA GLN A 242 16.43 -26.27 -24.50
C GLN A 242 15.77 -27.47 -23.79
N ASP A 243 15.93 -28.67 -24.34
CA ASP A 243 15.33 -29.89 -23.78
C ASP A 243 15.92 -30.24 -22.40
N ALA A 244 15.30 -29.72 -21.35
CA ALA A 244 15.67 -29.97 -19.97
C ALA A 244 15.34 -31.41 -19.51
N PHE A 245 14.58 -32.19 -20.28
CA PHE A 245 14.29 -33.60 -20.00
C PHE A 245 15.37 -34.55 -20.54
N ASN A 246 16.32 -34.03 -21.31
CA ASN A 246 17.51 -34.77 -21.70
C ASN A 246 18.66 -34.46 -20.73
N ARG A 247 19.05 -35.42 -19.89
CA ARG A 247 20.14 -35.23 -18.91
C ARG A 247 21.45 -34.76 -19.55
N LYS A 248 21.70 -35.08 -20.84
CA LYS A 248 22.92 -34.66 -21.55
C LYS A 248 22.94 -33.19 -21.93
N SER A 249 21.80 -32.49 -21.90
CA SER A 249 21.73 -31.04 -22.17
C SER A 249 22.17 -30.20 -20.97
N TRP A 250 22.37 -30.81 -19.81
CA TRP A 250 22.74 -30.11 -18.58
C TRP A 250 24.25 -29.96 -18.44
N PRO A 251 24.73 -28.81 -17.91
CA PRO A 251 26.14 -28.61 -17.62
C PRO A 251 26.59 -29.55 -16.49
N LYS A 252 27.90 -29.86 -16.45
CA LYS A 252 28.48 -30.78 -15.44
C LYS A 252 28.37 -30.26 -14.00
N THR A 253 28.20 -28.95 -13.83
CA THR A 253 28.03 -28.28 -12.54
C THR A 253 26.63 -28.48 -11.95
N ALA A 254 25.64 -28.81 -12.77
CA ALA A 254 24.27 -29.00 -12.34
C ALA A 254 23.98 -30.44 -11.86
N LEU A 255 22.87 -30.60 -11.15
CA LEU A 255 22.44 -31.82 -10.48
C LEU A 255 21.07 -32.30 -10.96
N PRO A 256 20.86 -32.50 -12.29
CA PRO A 256 19.57 -32.91 -12.80
C PRO A 256 19.11 -34.26 -12.22
N PRO A 257 17.79 -34.54 -12.25
CA PRO A 257 17.24 -35.87 -12.00
C PRO A 257 17.83 -36.94 -12.92
N GLN A 258 17.68 -38.21 -12.53
CA GLN A 258 18.09 -39.33 -13.38
C GLN A 258 17.30 -39.34 -14.69
N GLN A 259 17.91 -39.83 -15.77
CA GLN A 259 17.25 -39.83 -17.09
C GLN A 259 15.90 -40.56 -17.08
N THR A 260 15.76 -41.61 -16.27
CA THR A 260 14.51 -42.33 -16.09
C THR A 260 13.40 -41.45 -15.51
N ALA A 261 13.71 -40.66 -14.48
CA ALA A 261 12.77 -39.71 -13.88
C ALA A 261 12.40 -38.58 -14.87
N LEU A 262 13.38 -38.03 -15.59
CA LEU A 262 13.12 -37.02 -16.63
C LEU A 262 12.21 -37.57 -17.74
N THR A 263 12.45 -38.81 -18.19
CA THR A 263 11.63 -39.44 -19.23
C THR A 263 10.19 -39.68 -18.74
N GLN A 264 10.03 -40.09 -17.49
CA GLN A 264 8.71 -40.26 -16.87
C GLN A 264 7.98 -38.92 -16.73
N ALA A 265 8.66 -37.89 -16.26
CA ALA A 265 8.11 -36.54 -16.11
C ALA A 265 7.69 -35.94 -17.46
N ALA A 266 8.53 -36.06 -18.50
CA ALA A 266 8.18 -35.60 -19.85
C ALA A 266 6.92 -36.31 -20.39
N LYS A 267 6.80 -37.62 -20.14
CA LYS A 267 5.61 -38.39 -20.50
C LYS A 267 4.38 -37.93 -19.71
N ALA A 268 4.52 -37.71 -18.40
CA ALA A 268 3.43 -37.27 -17.53
C ALA A 268 2.93 -35.86 -17.89
N ALA A 269 3.85 -34.91 -18.09
CA ALA A 269 3.53 -33.55 -18.51
C ALA A 269 2.76 -33.51 -19.84
N ARG A 270 3.18 -34.31 -20.84
CA ARG A 270 2.46 -34.45 -22.12
C ARG A 270 1.13 -35.19 -22.01
N ALA A 271 0.98 -36.07 -21.02
CA ALA A 271 -0.25 -36.81 -20.78
C ALA A 271 -1.28 -36.01 -19.96
N LEU A 272 -0.90 -34.87 -19.39
CA LEU A 272 -1.81 -34.04 -18.60
C LEU A 272 -2.97 -33.53 -19.49
N PRO A 273 -4.23 -33.75 -19.09
CA PRO A 273 -5.39 -33.39 -19.92
C PRO A 273 -5.41 -31.90 -20.29
N ALA A 274 -5.84 -31.59 -21.51
CA ALA A 274 -6.06 -30.20 -21.92
C ALA A 274 -7.15 -29.53 -21.05
N PRO A 275 -7.07 -28.21 -20.81
CA PRO A 275 -8.17 -27.48 -20.16
C PRO A 275 -9.44 -27.54 -21.03
N ASP A 276 -10.60 -27.56 -20.39
CA ASP A 276 -11.88 -27.33 -21.05
C ASP A 276 -12.42 -25.92 -20.76
N ASP A 277 -13.64 -25.64 -21.20
CA ASP A 277 -14.34 -24.36 -21.05
C ASP A 277 -14.66 -23.96 -19.60
N ARG A 278 -14.38 -24.82 -18.60
CA ARG A 278 -14.48 -24.43 -17.18
C ARG A 278 -13.33 -23.53 -16.74
N PHE A 279 -12.24 -23.52 -17.49
CA PHE A 279 -10.99 -22.86 -17.10
C PHE A 279 -10.98 -21.37 -17.42
N GLN A 280 -10.41 -20.62 -16.49
CA GLN A 280 -10.05 -19.21 -16.63
C GLN A 280 -8.67 -19.02 -16.00
N GLN A 281 -7.84 -18.15 -16.58
CA GLN A 281 -6.45 -17.98 -16.16
C GLN A 281 -6.14 -16.52 -15.81
N ILE A 282 -5.57 -16.33 -14.62
CA ILE A 282 -4.91 -15.11 -14.18
C ILE A 282 -3.41 -15.35 -14.28
N ILE A 283 -2.74 -14.57 -15.10
CA ILE A 283 -1.34 -14.74 -15.48
C ILE A 283 -0.55 -13.58 -14.90
N GLY A 284 0.47 -13.88 -14.09
CA GLY A 284 1.34 -12.85 -13.55
C GLY A 284 2.35 -12.35 -14.58
N VAL A 285 2.61 -11.04 -14.57
CA VAL A 285 3.55 -10.33 -15.45
C VAL A 285 4.26 -9.21 -14.69
N GLY A 286 5.22 -8.53 -15.34
CA GLY A 286 5.87 -7.33 -14.80
C GLY A 286 7.08 -7.60 -13.91
N VAL A 287 7.41 -8.87 -13.63
CA VAL A 287 8.49 -9.27 -12.74
C VAL A 287 9.60 -9.99 -13.50
N LEU A 288 10.85 -9.70 -13.15
CA LEU A 288 12.03 -10.28 -13.81
C LEU A 288 12.04 -11.81 -13.70
N THR A 289 11.77 -12.48 -14.81
CA THR A 289 11.54 -13.91 -14.93
C THR A 289 12.50 -14.53 -15.91
N THR A 290 13.07 -15.69 -15.57
CA THR A 290 13.89 -16.47 -16.50
C THR A 290 13.03 -17.05 -17.61
N ILE A 291 13.28 -16.61 -18.85
CA ILE A 291 12.51 -16.98 -20.05
C ILE A 291 13.24 -17.98 -20.96
N THR A 292 14.56 -18.06 -20.85
CA THR A 292 15.41 -19.04 -21.56
C THR A 292 16.64 -19.43 -20.72
N ALA A 293 17.21 -20.60 -21.03
CA ALA A 293 18.45 -21.10 -20.45
C ALA A 293 19.31 -21.78 -21.51
N THR A 294 20.58 -21.41 -21.61
CA THR A 294 21.56 -21.99 -22.52
C THR A 294 22.69 -22.63 -21.72
N ALA A 295 22.97 -23.91 -21.92
CA ALA A 295 24.09 -24.58 -21.24
C ALA A 295 25.43 -24.24 -21.92
N ASN A 296 26.47 -24.03 -21.11
CA ASN A 296 27.86 -23.83 -21.54
C ASN A 296 28.82 -24.65 -20.64
N GLU A 297 30.13 -24.46 -20.81
CA GLU A 297 31.15 -25.22 -20.05
C GLU A 297 31.17 -24.90 -18.55
N THR A 298 30.73 -23.70 -18.15
CA THR A 298 30.79 -23.19 -16.76
C THR A 298 29.45 -23.27 -16.02
N GLY A 299 28.35 -23.52 -16.71
CA GLY A 299 27.00 -23.64 -16.13
C GLY A 299 25.91 -23.35 -17.15
N PHE A 300 24.79 -22.80 -16.69
CA PHE A 300 23.79 -22.19 -17.53
C PHE A 300 24.01 -20.68 -17.65
N GLU A 301 23.59 -20.15 -18.78
CA GLU A 301 23.36 -18.75 -19.04
C GLU A 301 21.84 -18.55 -19.18
N TYR A 302 21.24 -17.85 -18.23
CA TYR A 302 19.80 -17.58 -18.18
C TYR A 302 19.51 -16.20 -18.76
N THR A 303 18.51 -16.11 -19.62
CA THR A 303 17.95 -14.80 -20.02
C THR A 303 16.73 -14.52 -19.17
N GLN A 304 16.70 -13.34 -18.57
CA GLN A 304 15.58 -12.86 -17.77
C GLN A 304 14.95 -11.62 -18.41
N SER A 305 13.62 -11.49 -18.29
CA SER A 305 12.85 -10.32 -18.74
C SER A 305 11.64 -10.12 -17.84
N GLN A 306 10.95 -8.98 -17.93
CA GLN A 306 9.71 -8.75 -17.15
C GLN A 306 8.49 -9.48 -17.73
N ASP A 307 8.68 -10.37 -18.72
CA ASP A 307 7.63 -11.15 -19.35
C ASP A 307 7.25 -12.41 -18.53
N GLY A 308 6.88 -12.19 -17.27
CA GLY A 308 6.45 -13.23 -16.33
C GLY A 308 6.30 -12.70 -14.90
N ASP A 309 6.07 -13.61 -13.97
CA ASP A 309 5.73 -13.31 -12.56
C ASP A 309 6.91 -13.53 -11.57
N GLY A 310 8.12 -13.65 -12.10
CA GLY A 310 9.35 -13.98 -11.37
C GLY A 310 9.62 -15.49 -11.28
N THR A 311 8.64 -16.34 -11.59
CA THR A 311 8.77 -17.80 -11.59
C THR A 311 8.40 -18.41 -12.94
N VAL A 312 7.26 -18.02 -13.49
CA VAL A 312 6.65 -18.59 -14.70
C VAL A 312 6.67 -17.54 -15.82
N PRO A 313 7.37 -17.82 -16.94
CA PRO A 313 7.26 -17.02 -18.14
C PRO A 313 5.81 -16.93 -18.62
N ARG A 314 5.36 -15.74 -19.03
CA ARG A 314 3.98 -15.52 -19.51
C ARG A 314 3.59 -16.54 -20.57
N ASP A 315 4.45 -16.78 -21.55
CA ASP A 315 4.17 -17.70 -22.66
C ASP A 315 4.05 -19.17 -22.23
N LEU A 316 4.72 -19.58 -21.15
CA LEU A 316 4.57 -20.91 -20.55
C LEU A 316 3.36 -21.01 -19.60
N ALA A 317 2.79 -19.88 -19.19
CA ALA A 317 1.55 -19.84 -18.43
C ALA A 317 0.30 -19.88 -19.34
N GLU A 318 0.34 -19.29 -20.54
CA GLU A 318 -0.82 -19.09 -21.41
C GLU A 318 -1.38 -20.37 -22.05
N MET A 319 -2.60 -20.78 -21.66
CA MET A 319 -3.31 -21.91 -22.28
C MET A 319 -4.15 -21.51 -23.50
N GLY A 320 -3.55 -21.37 -24.68
CA GLY A 320 -4.27 -21.26 -25.96
C GLY A 320 -5.45 -20.27 -25.93
N THR A 321 -6.67 -20.74 -26.19
CA THR A 321 -7.90 -19.92 -26.25
C THR A 321 -8.62 -19.76 -24.91
N VAL A 322 -8.09 -20.29 -23.81
CA VAL A 322 -8.71 -20.17 -22.48
C VAL A 322 -8.77 -18.69 -22.07
N PRO A 323 -9.93 -18.19 -21.57
CA PRO A 323 -10.07 -16.80 -21.11
C PRO A 323 -8.96 -16.41 -20.14
N ARG A 324 -8.26 -15.33 -20.44
CA ARG A 324 -7.05 -14.92 -19.74
C ARG A 324 -7.12 -13.48 -19.25
N PHE A 325 -6.49 -13.25 -18.11
CA PHE A 325 -6.37 -11.96 -17.44
C PHE A 325 -4.93 -11.81 -16.96
N TYR A 326 -4.40 -10.61 -16.95
CA TYR A 326 -3.01 -10.34 -16.59
C TYR A 326 -2.96 -9.51 -15.31
N ALA A 327 -2.12 -9.93 -14.36
CA ALA A 327 -1.90 -9.23 -13.11
C ALA A 327 -0.41 -8.91 -12.98
N GLU A 328 -0.08 -7.68 -12.56
CA GLU A 328 1.31 -7.33 -12.26
C GLU A 328 1.65 -7.81 -10.84
N GLY A 329 2.80 -8.48 -10.69
CA GLY A 329 3.30 -8.85 -9.37
C GLY A 329 3.99 -10.20 -9.28
N LYS A 330 4.62 -10.43 -8.12
CA LYS A 330 5.42 -11.64 -7.84
C LYS A 330 4.54 -12.87 -7.66
N HIS A 331 4.96 -14.01 -8.21
CA HIS A 331 4.28 -15.30 -8.21
C HIS A 331 3.61 -15.65 -6.86
N GLY A 332 4.39 -15.78 -5.78
CA GLY A 332 3.84 -16.14 -4.46
C GLY A 332 3.02 -15.07 -3.75
N ARG A 333 2.89 -13.87 -4.32
CA ARG A 333 2.06 -12.77 -3.79
C ARG A 333 0.79 -12.53 -4.59
N LEU A 334 0.64 -13.16 -5.76
CA LEU A 334 -0.57 -13.01 -6.59
C LEU A 334 -1.85 -13.29 -5.80
N CYS A 335 -1.87 -14.32 -4.95
CA CYS A 335 -3.05 -14.62 -4.13
C CYS A 335 -3.32 -13.63 -2.98
N ASN A 336 -2.39 -12.73 -2.67
CA ASN A 336 -2.60 -11.64 -1.70
C ASN A 336 -2.85 -10.28 -2.37
N ALA A 337 -2.69 -10.19 -3.70
CA ALA A 337 -2.90 -8.97 -4.46
C ALA A 337 -4.40 -8.64 -4.57
N SER A 338 -4.76 -7.40 -4.24
CA SER A 338 -6.16 -6.98 -4.10
C SER A 338 -6.96 -7.06 -5.40
N ASP A 339 -6.32 -6.75 -6.53
CA ASP A 339 -6.86 -6.85 -7.89
C ASP A 339 -7.10 -8.32 -8.29
N VAL A 340 -6.14 -9.22 -8.03
CA VAL A 340 -6.29 -10.68 -8.24
C VAL A 340 -7.40 -11.25 -7.37
N ILE A 341 -7.51 -10.83 -6.10
CA ILE A 341 -8.60 -11.23 -5.20
C ILE A 341 -9.95 -10.77 -5.75
N THR A 342 -10.04 -9.51 -6.18
CA THR A 342 -11.27 -8.95 -6.74
C THR A 342 -11.67 -9.70 -8.01
N ALA A 343 -10.74 -9.91 -8.94
CA ALA A 343 -10.97 -10.70 -10.13
C ALA A 343 -11.42 -12.13 -9.82
N THR A 344 -10.78 -12.78 -8.83
CA THR A 344 -11.14 -14.16 -8.43
C THR A 344 -12.57 -14.23 -7.89
N ILE A 345 -13.01 -13.25 -7.10
CA ILE A 345 -14.40 -13.14 -6.63
C ILE A 345 -15.35 -12.97 -7.82
N GLU A 346 -15.11 -11.99 -8.70
CA GLU A 346 -15.97 -11.71 -9.86
C GLU A 346 -16.07 -12.93 -10.82
N LEU A 347 -14.95 -13.62 -11.03
CA LEU A 347 -14.88 -14.85 -11.82
C LEU A 347 -15.63 -16.00 -11.14
N ALA A 348 -15.52 -16.16 -9.83
CA ALA A 348 -16.25 -17.18 -9.09
C ALA A 348 -17.77 -16.94 -9.11
N GLU A 349 -18.21 -15.67 -9.05
CA GLU A 349 -19.62 -15.29 -9.11
C GLU A 349 -20.21 -15.42 -10.52
N SER A 350 -19.55 -14.82 -11.51
CA SER A 350 -20.14 -14.56 -12.83
C SER A 350 -19.37 -15.19 -14.00
N GLY A 351 -18.12 -15.60 -13.79
CA GLY A 351 -17.22 -16.01 -14.86
C GLY A 351 -16.69 -14.86 -15.72
N ALA A 352 -16.89 -13.60 -15.34
CA ALA A 352 -16.33 -12.44 -15.99
C ALA A 352 -15.69 -11.50 -14.96
N THR A 353 -14.71 -10.71 -15.39
CA THR A 353 -14.08 -9.70 -14.54
C THR A 353 -13.60 -8.51 -15.37
N ASN A 354 -13.65 -7.32 -14.78
CA ASN A 354 -13.03 -6.10 -15.31
C ASN A 354 -11.89 -5.59 -14.40
N ALA A 355 -11.62 -6.28 -13.29
CA ALA A 355 -10.58 -5.91 -12.35
C ALA A 355 -9.16 -6.12 -12.91
N LEU A 356 -9.01 -6.98 -13.92
CA LEU A 356 -7.75 -7.27 -14.58
C LEU A 356 -7.85 -7.13 -16.11
N PRO A 357 -6.80 -6.62 -16.78
CA PRO A 357 -6.77 -6.52 -18.24
C PRO A 357 -6.72 -7.91 -18.91
N THR A 358 -7.31 -8.02 -20.09
CA THR A 358 -7.31 -9.24 -20.93
C THR A 358 -6.14 -9.30 -21.92
N ALA A 359 -5.33 -8.25 -21.97
CA ALA A 359 -4.09 -8.18 -22.73
C ALA A 359 -2.93 -7.80 -21.79
N PRO A 360 -1.71 -8.31 -22.01
CA PRO A 360 -0.58 -7.94 -21.19
C PRO A 360 -0.22 -6.45 -21.39
N PRO A 361 0.19 -5.73 -20.33
CA PRO A 361 0.51 -4.31 -20.42
C PRO A 361 1.65 -4.04 -21.40
N ALA A 362 1.54 -2.96 -22.19
CA ALA A 362 2.48 -2.62 -23.26
C ALA A 362 3.94 -2.46 -22.76
N SER A 363 4.12 -2.02 -21.51
CA SER A 363 5.40 -1.90 -20.80
C SER A 363 6.15 -3.22 -20.64
N ALA A 364 5.45 -4.37 -20.66
CA ALA A 364 6.09 -5.68 -20.58
C ALA A 364 6.93 -6.00 -21.84
N PHE A 365 6.58 -5.44 -23.00
CA PHE A 365 7.19 -5.77 -24.30
C PHE A 365 8.49 -5.01 -24.61
N GLU A 366 8.76 -3.88 -23.94
CA GLU A 366 9.98 -3.07 -24.12
C GLU A 366 11.06 -3.37 -23.05
N SER A 367 10.82 -4.35 -22.19
CA SER A 367 11.51 -4.49 -20.91
C SER A 367 12.93 -5.05 -20.97
N LEU A 368 13.72 -4.55 -20.02
CA LEU A 368 15.05 -4.96 -19.60
C LEU A 368 15.29 -6.47 -19.79
N ARG A 369 16.00 -6.86 -20.84
CA ARG A 369 16.53 -8.22 -20.99
C ARG A 369 17.93 -8.25 -20.39
N ARG A 370 18.11 -9.09 -19.38
CA ARG A 370 19.44 -9.36 -18.84
C ARG A 370 19.80 -10.81 -19.04
N THR A 371 21.08 -11.03 -19.31
CA THR A 371 21.67 -12.36 -19.33
C THR A 371 22.49 -12.52 -18.06
N VAL A 372 22.26 -13.63 -17.35
CA VAL A 372 22.89 -13.90 -16.05
C VAL A 372 23.36 -15.34 -16.00
N THR A 373 24.56 -15.57 -15.48
CA THR A 373 25.13 -16.92 -15.40
C THR A 373 24.66 -17.65 -14.13
N SER A 374 24.74 -18.99 -14.12
CA SER A 374 24.54 -19.79 -12.91
C SER A 374 25.41 -19.36 -11.73
N GLU A 375 26.64 -18.91 -12.00
CA GLU A 375 27.56 -18.42 -10.97
C GLU A 375 27.07 -17.09 -10.40
N THR A 376 26.71 -16.14 -11.27
CA THR A 376 26.16 -14.85 -10.84
C THR A 376 24.85 -15.03 -10.08
N LEU A 377 23.93 -15.88 -10.53
CA LEU A 377 22.69 -16.15 -9.78
C LEU A 377 22.95 -16.80 -8.41
N ARG A 378 23.97 -17.67 -8.31
CA ARG A 378 24.39 -18.23 -7.02
C ARG A 378 24.96 -17.14 -6.11
N ALA A 379 25.80 -16.26 -6.62
CA ALA A 379 26.39 -15.14 -5.88
C ALA A 379 25.37 -14.08 -5.48
N GLU A 380 24.47 -13.67 -6.39
CA GLU A 380 23.31 -12.81 -6.10
C GLU A 380 22.44 -13.47 -5.03
N ALA A 381 22.26 -14.80 -5.09
CA ALA A 381 21.57 -15.49 -4.03
C ALA A 381 22.33 -15.44 -2.70
N ASP A 382 23.66 -15.31 -2.63
CA ASP A 382 24.40 -15.41 -1.36
C ASP A 382 24.46 -14.08 -0.56
N HIS A 383 24.05 -12.94 -1.13
CA HIS A 383 24.12 -11.62 -0.48
C HIS A 383 22.90 -11.19 0.35
N ASP A 384 21.77 -11.91 0.30
CA ASP A 384 20.48 -11.46 0.90
C ASP A 384 19.87 -12.49 1.90
N ILE A 385 20.41 -12.67 3.11
CA ILE A 385 19.79 -13.57 4.11
C ILE A 385 19.29 -12.80 5.34
N ASP A 386 17.98 -12.90 5.59
CA ASP A 386 17.41 -12.89 6.94
C ASP A 386 16.63 -14.20 7.17
N THR A 387 17.07 -15.02 8.13
CA THR A 387 16.57 -16.39 8.39
C THR A 387 15.84 -16.55 9.74
N HIS A 388 15.39 -15.46 10.37
CA HIS A 388 14.89 -15.53 11.75
C HIS A 388 13.36 -15.72 11.90
N ASP A 389 12.62 -15.98 10.82
CA ASP A 389 11.15 -16.02 10.86
C ASP A 389 10.58 -17.17 10.00
N GLU A 390 9.61 -17.95 10.52
CA GLU A 390 8.87 -18.97 9.77
C GLU A 390 8.19 -18.39 8.52
N THR A 391 7.82 -17.10 8.59
CA THR A 391 7.16 -16.33 7.54
C THR A 391 8.15 -15.82 6.50
N ALA A 392 9.34 -15.39 6.92
CA ALA A 392 10.45 -15.10 6.01
C ALA A 392 10.95 -16.37 5.34
N PHE A 393 10.96 -17.49 6.06
CA PHE A 393 11.27 -18.82 5.55
C PHE A 393 10.22 -19.26 4.53
N ALA A 394 8.95 -19.47 4.90
CA ALA A 394 7.82 -19.80 4.01
C ALA A 394 7.63 -18.79 2.85
N GLY A 395 7.82 -17.51 3.14
CA GLY A 395 7.82 -16.40 2.19
C GLY A 395 8.97 -16.49 1.21
N SER A 396 10.19 -16.86 1.64
CA SER A 396 11.34 -17.08 0.75
C SER A 396 11.16 -18.26 -0.22
N PHE A 397 10.29 -19.22 0.12
CA PHE A 397 9.92 -20.35 -0.76
C PHE A 397 9.02 -19.96 -1.93
N LEU A 398 8.16 -18.96 -1.73
CA LEU A 398 7.14 -18.55 -2.73
C LEU A 398 7.41 -17.15 -3.29
N SER A 399 8.27 -16.37 -2.65
CA SER A 399 8.73 -15.05 -3.06
C SER A 399 10.21 -14.89 -2.73
N ARG A 400 11.05 -14.77 -3.75
CA ARG A 400 12.39 -14.22 -3.53
C ARG A 400 12.25 -12.72 -3.30
N GLU A 401 12.66 -12.28 -2.11
CA GLU A 401 12.78 -10.91 -1.60
C GLU A 401 11.47 -10.11 -1.45
N MET A 402 11.33 -9.42 -0.30
CA MET A 402 10.45 -8.25 -0.14
C MET A 402 10.76 -7.29 -1.29
N ASP A 403 9.74 -6.80 -2.01
CA ASP A 403 10.02 -5.74 -2.98
C ASP A 403 10.44 -4.47 -2.25
N PRO A 404 11.53 -3.81 -2.67
CA PRO A 404 11.59 -2.37 -2.61
C PRO A 404 10.45 -1.84 -3.48
N MET A 405 9.71 -0.87 -2.93
CA MET A 405 8.72 -0.07 -3.65
C MET A 405 9.14 0.22 -5.10
N ASP A 406 8.20 0.04 -6.03
CA ASP A 406 8.31 0.41 -7.45
C ASP A 406 9.20 1.65 -7.66
N THR A 407 10.39 1.43 -8.21
CA THR A 407 11.17 2.50 -8.83
C THR A 407 10.87 2.45 -10.33
N PRO A 408 10.29 3.51 -10.92
CA PRO A 408 10.17 3.63 -12.36
C PRO A 408 11.53 3.49 -13.02
N GLN A 409 11.56 2.77 -14.14
CA GLN A 409 12.73 2.56 -14.99
C GLN A 409 13.53 3.86 -15.18
N ALA A 410 14.86 3.71 -15.02
CA ALA A 410 15.84 4.75 -15.27
C ALA A 410 15.81 5.20 -16.74
N HIS A 411 14.95 6.16 -17.05
CA HIS A 411 15.43 7.27 -17.85
C HIS A 411 16.58 7.88 -17.06
N THR A 412 17.77 8.03 -17.68
CA THR A 412 18.86 8.82 -17.12
C THR A 412 18.35 10.24 -16.90
N GLN A 413 17.80 10.44 -15.71
CA GLN A 413 17.17 11.64 -15.21
C GLN A 413 18.07 12.14 -14.09
N PRO A 414 18.70 13.33 -14.19
CA PRO A 414 19.50 13.87 -13.09
C PRO A 414 18.58 14.08 -11.87
N SER A 415 18.79 13.32 -10.81
CA SER A 415 17.92 13.17 -9.62
C SER A 415 17.32 14.48 -9.06
N ALA A 416 16.07 14.37 -8.59
CA ALA A 416 15.49 15.36 -7.67
C ALA A 416 16.34 15.38 -6.38
N LYS A 417 16.62 16.56 -5.84
CA LYS A 417 17.38 16.67 -4.58
C LYS A 417 16.56 16.01 -3.44
N GLY A 418 17.05 14.88 -2.93
CA GLY A 418 16.56 14.29 -1.68
C GLY A 418 16.84 15.18 -0.46
N TYR A 419 16.49 14.71 0.74
CA TYR A 419 16.75 15.42 2.00
C TYR A 419 18.21 15.89 2.07
N THR A 420 18.45 17.11 2.56
CA THR A 420 19.84 17.54 2.78
C THR A 420 20.44 16.74 3.94
N ALA A 421 21.72 16.40 3.86
CA ALA A 421 22.38 15.63 4.92
C ALA A 421 22.29 16.30 6.31
N GLU A 422 22.24 17.63 6.35
CA GLU A 422 22.05 18.41 7.57
C GLU A 422 20.66 18.22 8.17
N VAL A 423 19.61 18.27 7.35
CA VAL A 423 18.22 18.07 7.78
C VAL A 423 18.01 16.69 8.38
N VAL A 424 18.52 15.65 7.71
CA VAL A 424 18.43 14.25 8.16
C VAL A 424 19.16 14.05 9.48
N ARG A 425 20.35 14.64 9.62
CA ARG A 425 21.14 14.55 10.84
C ARG A 425 20.46 15.24 12.01
N ASP A 426 19.93 16.42 11.79
CA ASP A 426 19.27 17.17 12.84
C ASP A 426 17.95 16.49 13.27
N ALA A 427 17.22 15.88 12.33
CA ALA A 427 16.05 15.05 12.61
C ALA A 427 16.41 13.79 13.43
N ALA A 428 17.51 13.11 13.09
CA ALA A 428 17.98 11.94 13.84
C ALA A 428 18.40 12.28 15.27
N LEU A 429 19.03 13.43 15.48
CA LEU A 429 19.38 13.94 16.82
C LEU A 429 18.13 14.22 17.66
N ARG A 430 17.14 14.91 17.09
CA ARG A 430 15.87 15.20 17.76
C ARG A 430 15.08 13.94 18.05
N TRP A 431 15.09 12.98 17.12
CA TRP A 431 14.47 11.67 17.34
C TRP A 431 15.10 10.94 18.52
N ARG A 432 16.43 10.91 18.65
CA ARG A 432 17.06 10.33 19.85
C ARG A 432 16.66 11.05 21.13
N ALA A 433 16.58 12.37 21.10
CA ALA A 433 16.20 13.17 22.27
C ALA A 433 14.77 12.88 22.78
N SER A 434 13.85 12.48 21.90
CA SER A 434 12.45 12.21 22.26
C SER A 434 12.13 10.74 22.54
N ASP A 435 13.14 9.87 22.73
CA ASP A 435 12.92 8.43 22.92
C ASP A 435 12.08 8.10 24.16
N THR A 436 12.34 8.75 25.29
CA THR A 436 11.55 8.57 26.52
C THR A 436 10.08 8.89 26.29
N GLU A 437 9.78 10.01 25.61
CA GLU A 437 8.41 10.41 25.31
C GLU A 437 7.70 9.38 24.41
N ARG A 438 8.38 8.90 23.37
CA ARG A 438 7.83 7.85 22.49
C ARG A 438 7.58 6.54 23.22
N GLN A 439 8.48 6.15 24.12
CA GLN A 439 8.29 4.95 24.94
C GLN A 439 7.05 5.10 25.83
N THR A 440 6.83 6.27 26.44
CA THR A 440 5.61 6.56 27.20
C THR A 440 4.36 6.46 26.33
N VAL A 441 4.38 6.97 25.09
CA VAL A 441 3.26 6.85 24.15
C VAL A 441 2.97 5.41 23.77
N ARG A 442 4.00 4.60 23.46
CA ARG A 442 3.82 3.17 23.16
C ARG A 442 3.27 2.41 24.35
N GLN A 443 3.78 2.70 25.54
CA GLN A 443 3.32 2.07 26.78
C GLN A 443 1.85 2.42 27.07
N SER A 444 1.47 3.70 26.97
CA SER A 444 0.10 4.13 27.25
C SER A 444 -0.92 3.55 26.26
N GLN A 445 -0.52 3.35 25.00
CA GLN A 445 -1.32 2.62 24.02
C GLN A 445 -1.46 1.13 24.35
N ALA A 446 -0.36 0.46 24.71
CA ALA A 446 -0.37 -0.95 25.09
C ALA A 446 -1.22 -1.23 26.35
N GLU A 447 -1.26 -0.29 27.28
CA GLU A 447 -2.07 -0.37 28.50
C GLU A 447 -3.54 0.05 28.28
N ALA A 448 -3.94 0.39 27.05
CA ALA A 448 -5.26 0.92 26.70
C ALA A 448 -5.64 2.18 27.50
N ARG A 449 -4.64 3.01 27.83
CA ARG A 449 -4.78 4.28 28.57
C ARG A 449 -4.12 5.42 27.80
N PRO A 450 -4.56 5.69 26.56
CA PRO A 450 -3.82 6.54 25.63
C PRO A 450 -3.70 8.01 26.09
N LEU A 451 -4.60 8.47 26.97
CA LEU A 451 -4.55 9.82 27.55
C LEU A 451 -3.40 10.02 28.53
N GLN A 452 -2.80 8.95 29.07
CA GLN A 452 -1.70 9.05 30.05
C GLN A 452 -0.39 9.56 29.46
N ALA A 453 -0.23 9.51 28.14
CA ALA A 453 0.94 10.09 27.48
C ALA A 453 0.84 11.62 27.28
N GLU A 454 -0.29 12.21 27.64
CA GLU A 454 -0.55 13.64 27.51
C GLU A 454 -0.40 14.39 28.83
N THR A 455 0.05 15.64 28.77
CA THR A 455 0.04 16.53 29.93
C THR A 455 -1.36 17.09 30.16
N PRO A 456 -1.71 17.50 31.39
CA PRO A 456 -3.00 18.13 31.69
C PRO A 456 -3.30 19.35 30.79
N GLU A 457 -2.29 20.17 30.49
CA GLU A 457 -2.43 21.36 29.64
C GLU A 457 -2.79 20.98 28.20
N ARG A 458 -2.19 19.90 27.69
CA ARG A 458 -2.46 19.39 26.35
C ARG A 458 -3.83 18.72 26.26
N LEU A 459 -4.26 18.01 27.30
CA LEU A 459 -5.62 17.47 27.40
C LEU A 459 -6.67 18.60 27.41
N ASP A 460 -6.43 19.68 28.16
CA ASP A 460 -7.30 20.87 28.17
C ASP A 460 -7.33 21.55 26.79
N ALA A 461 -6.18 21.68 26.12
CA ALA A 461 -6.12 22.19 24.75
C ALA A 461 -6.89 21.30 23.75
N TYR A 462 -6.73 19.98 23.83
CA TYR A 462 -7.43 19.01 22.98
C TYR A 462 -8.94 19.04 23.22
N ALA A 463 -9.37 19.04 24.48
CA ALA A 463 -10.77 19.16 24.85
C ALA A 463 -11.38 20.47 24.33
N ARG A 464 -10.70 21.62 24.49
CA ARG A 464 -11.14 22.90 23.92
C ARG A 464 -11.33 22.83 22.41
N ARG A 465 -10.40 22.19 21.68
CA ARG A 465 -10.51 22.06 20.23
C ARG A 465 -11.70 21.21 19.83
N LEU A 466 -11.90 20.08 20.50
CA LEU A 466 -13.03 19.18 20.24
C LEU A 466 -14.39 19.84 20.53
N ILE A 467 -14.50 20.61 21.62
CA ILE A 467 -15.70 21.41 21.94
C ILE A 467 -15.98 22.40 20.81
N SER A 468 -14.97 23.17 20.38
CA SER A 468 -15.11 24.14 19.29
C SER A 468 -15.60 23.48 17.98
N GLN A 469 -15.12 22.29 17.66
CA GLN A 469 -15.56 21.54 16.48
C GLN A 469 -16.98 20.98 16.62
N LEU A 470 -17.36 20.50 17.81
CA LEU A 470 -18.72 20.03 18.09
C LEU A 470 -19.74 21.17 18.04
N ASP A 471 -19.39 22.34 18.59
CA ASP A 471 -20.23 23.53 18.57
C ASP A 471 -20.46 24.04 17.14
N ALA A 472 -19.37 24.10 16.36
CA ALA A 472 -19.36 24.42 14.95
C ALA A 472 -20.22 23.48 14.09
N ALA A 473 -20.19 22.18 14.38
CA ALA A 473 -20.96 21.17 13.66
C ALA A 473 -22.43 21.07 14.11
N SER A 474 -22.86 21.83 15.15
CA SER A 474 -24.11 21.56 15.87
C SER A 474 -25.40 22.00 15.16
N THR A 475 -25.93 21.12 14.30
CA THR A 475 -27.34 21.17 13.86
C THR A 475 -28.26 20.28 14.72
N THR A 476 -27.71 19.44 15.59
CA THR A 476 -28.43 18.42 16.37
C THR A 476 -28.35 18.66 17.88
N ASN A 477 -29.39 18.24 18.61
CA ASN A 477 -29.44 18.33 20.07
C ASN A 477 -28.38 17.45 20.78
N GLU A 478 -27.94 16.36 20.15
CA GLU A 478 -26.91 15.47 20.70
C GLU A 478 -25.51 16.08 20.68
N ALA A 479 -25.09 16.74 19.58
CA ALA A 479 -23.80 17.43 19.53
C ALA A 479 -23.69 18.51 20.63
N ARG A 480 -24.77 19.26 20.87
CA ARG A 480 -24.86 20.27 21.95
C ARG A 480 -24.87 19.67 23.36
N LYS A 481 -25.34 18.42 23.51
CA LYS A 481 -25.30 17.71 24.79
C LYS A 481 -23.89 17.23 25.09
N ILE A 482 -23.21 16.64 24.11
CA ILE A 482 -21.82 16.18 24.22
C ILE A 482 -20.89 17.39 24.49
N SER A 483 -21.04 18.49 23.75
CA SER A 483 -20.28 19.73 23.98
C SER A 483 -20.43 20.24 25.41
N ARG A 484 -21.65 20.34 25.95
CA ARG A 484 -21.89 20.75 27.35
C ARG A 484 -21.31 19.79 28.38
N GLN A 485 -21.38 18.48 28.13
CA GLN A 485 -20.77 17.47 29.01
C GLN A 485 -19.25 17.60 29.03
N LEU A 486 -18.64 17.81 27.86
CA LEU A 486 -17.20 17.98 27.71
C LEU A 486 -16.72 19.30 28.34
N GLU A 487 -17.48 20.40 28.20
CA GLU A 487 -17.18 21.68 28.85
C GLU A 487 -17.30 21.61 30.38
N GLY A 488 -18.28 20.87 30.91
CA GLY A 488 -18.37 20.57 32.34
C GLY A 488 -17.16 19.79 32.85
N ALA A 489 -16.83 18.68 32.19
CA ALA A 489 -15.67 17.86 32.51
C ALA A 489 -14.35 18.64 32.41
N ARG A 490 -14.21 19.52 31.41
CA ARG A 490 -13.03 20.37 31.25
C ARG A 490 -12.85 21.35 32.42
N ARG A 491 -13.93 21.95 32.93
CA ARG A 491 -13.86 22.86 34.09
C ARG A 491 -13.40 22.12 35.34
N ASP A 492 -13.96 20.94 35.60
CA ASP A 492 -13.56 20.09 36.71
C ASP A 492 -12.07 19.71 36.60
N MET A 493 -11.56 19.48 35.38
CA MET A 493 -10.14 19.17 35.14
C MET A 493 -9.20 20.30 35.56
N VAL A 494 -9.56 21.53 35.20
CA VAL A 494 -8.76 22.73 35.47
C VAL A 494 -8.79 23.10 36.96
N GLU A 495 -9.91 22.89 37.63
CA GLU A 495 -10.08 23.26 39.06
C GLU A 495 -9.43 22.27 40.04
N LEU A 496 -9.37 20.97 39.72
CA LEU A 496 -9.03 19.92 40.70
C LEU A 496 -7.56 19.44 40.71
N GLN A 497 -6.71 19.87 39.75
CA GLN A 497 -5.26 19.56 39.67
C GLN A 497 -4.83 18.16 40.22
N GLY A 498 -5.31 17.06 39.63
CA GLY A 498 -4.92 15.71 40.07
C GLY A 498 -5.13 14.60 39.01
N PRO A 499 -4.34 13.52 39.02
CA PRO A 499 -4.36 12.48 37.97
C PRO A 499 -5.59 11.54 37.99
N ASP A 500 -6.39 11.54 39.06
CA ASP A 500 -7.55 10.65 39.26
C ASP A 500 -8.92 11.31 38.95
N LEU A 501 -8.94 12.24 37.98
CA LEU A 501 -10.11 13.05 37.66
C LEU A 501 -11.20 12.27 36.87
N PRO A 502 -12.51 12.41 37.19
CA PRO A 502 -13.64 11.85 36.43
C PRO A 502 -13.81 12.38 34.99
N VAL A 503 -12.85 13.16 34.51
CA VAL A 503 -12.73 13.70 33.16
C VAL A 503 -12.23 12.64 32.17
N ILE A 504 -11.40 11.71 32.66
CA ILE A 504 -10.83 10.60 31.90
C ILE A 504 -11.96 9.74 31.28
N PRO A 505 -12.98 9.25 32.01
CA PRO A 505 -14.03 8.40 31.43
C PRO A 505 -14.90 9.04 30.33
N ILE A 506 -15.20 10.35 30.40
CA ILE A 506 -16.00 11.01 29.34
C ILE A 506 -15.16 11.23 28.09
N LEU A 507 -13.91 11.68 28.27
CA LEU A 507 -12.97 11.88 27.18
C LEU A 507 -12.61 10.52 26.55
N GLU A 508 -12.35 9.49 27.37
CA GLU A 508 -12.17 8.08 26.96
C GLU A 508 -13.41 7.53 26.26
N ARG A 509 -14.64 7.85 26.67
CA ARG A 509 -15.83 7.40 25.96
C ARG A 509 -15.96 8.03 24.57
N VAL A 510 -15.69 9.33 24.46
CA VAL A 510 -15.69 10.03 23.17
C VAL A 510 -14.53 9.56 22.27
N ILE A 511 -13.44 9.08 22.88
CA ILE A 511 -12.23 8.58 22.20
C ILE A 511 -12.32 7.09 21.84
N GLY A 512 -12.89 6.26 22.71
CA GLY A 512 -12.79 4.80 22.69
C GLY A 512 -13.89 4.08 21.90
N GLU A 513 -15.00 4.75 21.57
CA GLU A 513 -16.08 4.14 20.77
C GLU A 513 -15.88 4.28 19.24
N ALA A 514 -14.80 4.92 18.76
CA ALA A 514 -14.72 5.40 17.37
C ALA A 514 -13.38 5.17 16.63
N GLU A 515 -12.54 4.21 17.02
CA GLU A 515 -11.19 4.11 16.41
C GLU A 515 -11.11 3.31 15.09
N GLU A 516 -12.09 2.50 14.67
CA GLU A 516 -12.00 1.76 13.39
C GLU A 516 -13.09 2.13 12.35
N PHE A 517 -14.23 2.71 12.78
CA PHE A 517 -15.31 3.12 11.86
C PHE A 517 -15.28 4.62 11.58
N LEU A 518 -14.80 5.00 10.40
CA LEU A 518 -14.87 6.38 9.93
C LEU A 518 -16.09 6.60 9.03
N SER A 519 -16.78 7.72 9.26
CA SER A 519 -17.84 8.18 8.37
C SER A 519 -17.29 8.37 6.95
N VAL A 520 -18.10 8.10 5.92
CA VAL A 520 -17.77 8.44 4.52
C VAL A 520 -17.40 9.93 4.34
N MET A 521 -17.82 10.79 5.27
CA MET A 521 -17.36 12.18 5.33
C MET A 521 -15.84 12.32 5.42
N PHE A 522 -15.14 11.37 6.05
CA PHE A 522 -13.68 11.36 6.12
C PHE A 522 -13.06 11.34 4.71
N ILE A 523 -13.49 10.41 3.85
CA ILE A 523 -13.01 10.30 2.47
C ILE A 523 -13.43 11.52 1.64
N LYS A 524 -14.68 12.01 1.81
CA LYS A 524 -15.14 13.22 1.11
C LYS A 524 -14.30 14.44 1.45
N ARG A 525 -13.90 14.59 2.72
CA ARG A 525 -13.00 15.67 3.16
C ARG A 525 -11.58 15.46 2.64
N ALA A 526 -11.09 14.21 2.57
CA ALA A 526 -9.82 13.88 1.95
C ALA A 526 -9.72 14.43 0.52
N VAL A 527 -10.75 14.17 -0.31
CA VAL A 527 -10.81 14.63 -1.70
C VAL A 527 -10.77 16.16 -1.77
N VAL A 528 -11.49 16.85 -0.90
CA VAL A 528 -11.47 18.32 -0.86
C VAL A 528 -10.11 18.85 -0.43
N ALA A 529 -9.48 18.24 0.59
CA ALA A 529 -8.16 18.64 1.05
C ALA A 529 -7.07 18.39 -0.01
N ALA A 530 -7.17 17.28 -0.75
CA ALA A 530 -6.22 16.90 -1.80
C ALA A 530 -6.14 17.92 -2.94
N ARG A 531 -7.20 18.68 -3.21
CA ARG A 531 -7.21 19.72 -4.27
C ARG A 531 -6.18 20.81 -4.02
N ALA A 532 -5.94 21.15 -2.76
CA ALA A 532 -5.03 22.20 -2.34
C ALA A 532 -3.56 21.75 -2.28
N VAL A 533 -3.28 20.46 -2.51
CA VAL A 533 -1.93 19.87 -2.46
C VAL A 533 -1.42 19.68 -3.89
N GLY A 534 -0.21 20.19 -4.15
CA GLY A 534 0.41 20.15 -5.45
C GLY A 534 1.88 19.75 -5.39
N ARG A 535 2.38 19.32 -6.54
CA ARG A 535 3.78 18.96 -6.76
C ARG A 535 4.57 20.20 -7.15
N ILE A 536 5.67 20.49 -6.48
CA ILE A 536 6.58 21.57 -6.88
C ILE A 536 7.45 21.07 -8.03
N VAL A 537 7.45 21.80 -9.14
CA VAL A 537 8.14 21.45 -10.39
C VAL A 537 9.05 22.59 -10.86
N SER A 538 10.13 22.24 -11.57
CA SER A 538 11.00 23.21 -12.23
C SER A 538 10.33 23.72 -13.51
N ARG A 539 10.30 25.03 -13.73
CA ARG A 539 9.73 25.62 -14.97
C ARG A 539 10.56 25.29 -16.20
N ASP A 540 11.87 25.14 -16.04
CA ASP A 540 12.79 24.85 -17.15
C ASP A 540 12.64 23.41 -17.65
N THR A 541 12.34 22.46 -16.75
CA THR A 541 12.39 21.03 -17.05
C THR A 541 11.07 20.29 -16.87
N GLY A 542 10.08 20.90 -16.21
CA GLY A 542 8.82 20.25 -15.80
C GLY A 542 8.98 19.20 -14.70
N ARG A 543 10.19 19.01 -14.16
CA ARG A 543 10.49 17.91 -13.23
C ARG A 543 10.15 18.29 -11.81
N GLY A 544 9.46 17.39 -11.12
CA GLY A 544 9.10 17.56 -9.72
C GLY A 544 10.27 17.35 -8.77
N PHE A 545 10.26 18.08 -7.66
CA PHE A 545 11.29 17.96 -6.62
C PHE A 545 10.77 18.22 -5.20
N GLY A 546 9.46 18.36 -5.01
CA GLY A 546 8.87 18.51 -3.69
C GLY A 546 7.35 18.55 -3.73
N THR A 547 6.75 18.70 -2.57
CA THR A 547 5.31 18.91 -2.37
C THR A 547 5.09 20.30 -1.77
N GLY A 548 3.95 20.91 -2.06
CA GLY A 548 3.49 22.11 -1.40
C GLY A 548 1.97 22.19 -1.38
N PHE A 549 1.42 23.08 -0.59
CA PHE A 549 -0.03 23.24 -0.51
C PHE A 549 -0.47 24.68 -0.31
N LEU A 550 -1.67 24.99 -0.78
CA LEU A 550 -2.27 26.31 -0.65
C LEU A 550 -2.73 26.53 0.80
N ILE A 551 -2.34 27.66 1.40
CA ILE A 551 -2.71 28.07 2.77
C ILE A 551 -3.66 29.27 2.81
N ALA A 552 -3.77 29.99 1.70
CA ALA A 552 -4.77 30.99 1.39
C ALA A 552 -4.92 31.07 -0.14
N PRO A 553 -5.94 31.76 -0.68
CA PRO A 553 -6.08 31.94 -2.12
C PRO A 553 -4.81 32.52 -2.76
N GLY A 554 -4.12 31.70 -3.56
CA GLY A 554 -2.88 32.09 -4.24
C GLY A 554 -1.66 32.23 -3.34
N VAL A 555 -1.65 31.63 -2.13
CA VAL A 555 -0.47 31.55 -1.26
C VAL A 555 -0.17 30.10 -0.95
N LEU A 556 1.03 29.66 -1.26
CA LEU A 556 1.50 28.29 -1.08
C LEU A 556 2.59 28.22 0.00
N ILE A 557 2.59 27.14 0.77
CA ILE A 557 3.65 26.76 1.70
C ILE A 557 4.36 25.50 1.21
N THR A 558 5.68 25.45 1.43
CA THR A 558 6.53 24.25 1.29
C THR A 558 7.72 24.39 2.25
N ASN A 559 8.73 23.54 2.10
CA ASN A 559 9.95 23.59 2.89
C ASN A 559 10.97 24.61 2.37
N HIS A 560 11.78 25.19 3.26
CA HIS A 560 12.91 26.05 2.87
C HIS A 560 13.94 25.27 2.04
N HIS A 561 14.25 24.02 2.36
CA HIS A 561 15.17 23.22 1.54
C HIS A 561 14.61 22.87 0.14
N VAL A 562 13.28 22.98 -0.06
CA VAL A 562 12.64 22.87 -1.39
C VAL A 562 12.76 24.20 -2.13
N LEU A 563 12.43 25.33 -1.48
CA LEU A 563 12.55 26.69 -2.02
C LEU A 563 13.30 27.61 -1.04
N ALA A 564 14.62 27.72 -1.19
CA ALA A 564 15.46 28.48 -0.26
C ALA A 564 15.61 29.96 -0.64
N THR A 565 15.43 30.29 -1.93
CA THR A 565 15.70 31.63 -2.45
C THR A 565 14.64 32.11 -3.43
N THR A 566 14.51 33.43 -3.56
CA THR A 566 13.63 34.08 -4.54
C THR A 566 13.90 33.59 -5.96
N LEU A 567 15.18 33.40 -6.33
CA LEU A 567 15.58 32.90 -7.66
C LEU A 567 15.10 31.45 -7.91
N GLN A 568 15.14 30.59 -6.89
CA GLN A 568 14.62 29.23 -7.01
C GLN A 568 13.10 29.23 -7.14
N ALA A 569 12.41 30.07 -6.36
CA ALA A 569 10.97 30.23 -6.47
C ALA A 569 10.54 30.76 -7.85
N ASP A 570 11.26 31.73 -8.42
CA ASP A 570 10.96 32.30 -9.75
C ASP A 570 11.07 31.27 -10.90
N ARG A 571 11.96 30.29 -10.73
CA ARG A 571 12.19 29.17 -11.65
C ARG A 571 11.34 27.94 -11.35
N ALA A 572 10.43 28.03 -10.40
CA ALA A 572 9.56 26.93 -9.99
C ALA A 572 8.08 27.23 -10.27
N ALA A 573 7.32 26.16 -10.35
CA ALA A 573 5.88 26.16 -10.50
C ALA A 573 5.28 25.11 -9.55
N VAL A 574 3.98 25.20 -9.31
CA VAL A 574 3.21 24.16 -8.62
C VAL A 574 2.25 23.51 -9.60
N GLN A 575 2.25 22.18 -9.63
CA GLN A 575 1.39 21.35 -10.47
C GLN A 575 0.33 20.68 -9.58
N PHE A 576 -0.91 21.14 -9.66
CA PHE A 576 -2.05 20.52 -8.96
C PHE A 576 -2.69 19.42 -9.82
N ARG A 577 -3.42 18.50 -9.19
CA ARG A 577 -4.10 17.37 -9.87
C ARG A 577 -3.17 16.50 -10.74
N TYR A 578 -1.88 16.44 -10.41
CA TYR A 578 -0.98 15.43 -10.98
C TYR A 578 -1.21 14.10 -10.24
N GLU A 579 -2.28 13.41 -10.61
CA GLU A 579 -2.81 12.22 -9.96
C GLU A 579 -3.54 11.33 -10.97
N LEU A 580 -3.97 10.14 -10.54
CA LEU A 580 -4.82 9.27 -11.35
C LEU A 580 -6.28 9.71 -11.21
N GLU A 581 -6.97 9.79 -12.34
CA GLU A 581 -8.42 9.92 -12.39
C GLU A 581 -9.10 8.58 -12.03
N ILE A 582 -10.41 8.61 -11.77
CA ILE A 582 -11.18 7.43 -11.34
C ILE A 582 -11.15 6.26 -12.34
N ASP A 583 -10.87 6.55 -13.61
CA ASP A 583 -10.73 5.58 -14.71
C ASP A 583 -9.27 5.18 -14.97
N SER A 584 -8.38 5.46 -14.02
CA SER A 584 -6.93 5.19 -14.08
C SER A 584 -6.18 5.95 -15.18
N ARG A 585 -6.80 6.97 -15.80
CA ARG A 585 -6.06 7.89 -16.68
C ARG A 585 -5.21 8.84 -15.86
N GLU A 586 -4.02 9.12 -16.36
CA GLU A 586 -3.16 10.15 -15.76
C GLU A 586 -3.69 11.54 -16.13
N ALA A 587 -3.98 12.35 -15.12
CA ALA A 587 -4.22 13.77 -15.32
C ALA A 587 -2.87 14.48 -15.49
N GLN A 588 -2.75 15.29 -16.56
CA GLN A 588 -1.55 16.11 -16.81
C GLN A 588 -1.33 17.15 -15.70
N GLY A 589 -2.35 17.45 -14.90
CA GLY A 589 -2.34 18.44 -13.85
C GLY A 589 -2.34 19.88 -14.37
N HIS A 590 -2.63 20.83 -13.47
CA HIS A 590 -2.66 22.25 -13.75
C HIS A 590 -1.42 22.92 -13.17
N THR A 591 -0.58 23.47 -14.04
CA THR A 591 0.70 24.09 -13.67
C THR A 591 0.53 25.60 -13.49
N PHE A 592 0.87 26.10 -12.30
CA PHE A 592 0.86 27.51 -11.94
C PHE A 592 2.28 27.98 -11.65
N ALA A 593 2.73 29.05 -12.29
CA ALA A 593 3.98 29.70 -11.94
C ALA A 593 3.93 30.24 -10.49
N LEU A 594 5.03 30.11 -9.77
CA LEU A 594 5.20 30.81 -8.50
C LEU A 594 5.56 32.27 -8.77
N ASP A 595 5.10 33.18 -7.91
CA ASP A 595 5.29 34.62 -8.04
C ASP A 595 5.98 35.17 -6.77
N PRO A 596 7.31 35.00 -6.67
CA PRO A 596 8.04 35.44 -5.49
C PRO A 596 8.14 36.97 -5.37
N HIS A 597 7.79 37.71 -6.43
CA HIS A 597 7.73 39.17 -6.43
C HIS A 597 6.45 39.71 -5.77
N ARG A 598 5.38 38.91 -5.71
CA ARG A 598 4.20 39.23 -4.89
C ARG A 598 4.37 38.84 -3.43
N LEU A 599 5.03 37.71 -3.16
CA LEU A 599 5.37 37.24 -1.83
C LEU A 599 6.40 36.11 -1.94
N PHE A 600 7.53 36.24 -1.25
CA PHE A 600 8.44 35.13 -0.95
C PHE A 600 9.08 35.35 0.41
N TYR A 601 8.93 34.37 1.29
CA TYR A 601 9.59 34.35 2.59
C TYR A 601 10.06 32.93 2.88
N ALA A 602 11.30 32.77 3.34
CA ALA A 602 11.83 31.47 3.71
C ALA A 602 12.63 31.56 5.03
N ASP A 603 12.49 30.55 5.88
CA ASP A 603 13.13 30.44 7.18
C ASP A 603 13.78 29.05 7.30
N ALA A 604 15.10 29.02 7.46
CA ALA A 604 15.86 27.77 7.54
C ALA A 604 15.64 27.04 8.88
N ARG A 605 15.32 27.75 9.96
CA ARG A 605 15.18 27.15 11.30
C ARG A 605 13.90 26.34 11.43
N LEU A 606 12.80 26.84 10.88
CA LEU A 606 11.52 26.15 10.79
C LEU A 606 11.35 25.39 9.48
N ASP A 607 12.42 25.30 8.69
CA ASP A 607 12.47 24.79 7.33
C ASP A 607 11.19 25.08 6.52
N LEU A 608 10.88 26.36 6.38
CA LEU A 608 9.61 26.88 5.88
C LEU A 608 9.88 27.80 4.69
N ALA A 609 9.09 27.67 3.63
CA ALA A 609 8.98 28.67 2.57
C ALA A 609 7.51 28.98 2.26
N VAL A 610 7.18 30.26 2.17
CA VAL A 610 5.86 30.77 1.76
C VAL A 610 6.03 31.62 0.51
N VAL A 611 5.21 31.37 -0.50
CA VAL A 611 5.32 31.99 -1.81
C VAL A 611 3.96 32.26 -2.43
N ALA A 612 3.81 33.37 -3.15
CA ALA A 612 2.61 33.63 -3.93
C ALA A 612 2.56 32.74 -5.19
N VAL A 613 1.34 32.47 -5.66
CA VAL A 613 1.06 31.67 -6.85
C VAL A 613 0.33 32.55 -7.87
N ALA A 614 0.63 32.34 -9.15
CA ALA A 614 -0.09 32.98 -10.25
C ALA A 614 -1.61 32.70 -10.14
N PRO A 615 -2.48 33.67 -10.48
CA PRO A 615 -3.92 33.49 -10.36
C PRO A 615 -4.51 32.50 -11.38
N MET A 616 -3.79 32.24 -12.48
CA MET A 616 -4.20 31.36 -13.58
C MET A 616 -3.07 30.38 -13.89
N ALA A 617 -3.43 29.14 -14.21
CA ALA A 617 -2.52 28.13 -14.72
C ALA A 617 -2.17 28.39 -16.18
N GLU A 618 -1.14 27.69 -16.66
CA GLU A 618 -0.70 27.74 -18.06
C GLU A 618 -1.79 27.29 -19.05
N ASP A 619 -2.72 26.45 -18.60
CA ASP A 619 -3.88 25.98 -19.37
C ASP A 619 -5.17 26.79 -19.13
N GLY A 620 -5.09 27.87 -18.33
CA GLY A 620 -6.19 28.79 -18.06
C GLY A 620 -7.06 28.45 -16.84
N ALA A 621 -6.77 27.38 -16.10
CA ALA A 621 -7.51 27.08 -14.87
C ALA A 621 -7.24 28.13 -13.76
N PRO A 622 -8.27 28.69 -13.10
CA PRO A 622 -8.08 29.65 -12.02
C PRO A 622 -7.67 28.98 -10.70
N ILE A 623 -6.76 29.60 -9.95
CA ILE A 623 -6.24 29.05 -8.68
C ILE A 623 -7.34 28.86 -7.62
N THR A 624 -8.46 29.57 -7.75
CA THR A 624 -9.62 29.46 -6.87
C THR A 624 -10.32 28.09 -6.93
N GLU A 625 -10.11 27.30 -7.99
CA GLU A 625 -10.65 25.94 -8.10
C GLU A 625 -9.99 24.92 -7.17
N PHE A 626 -8.81 25.23 -6.62
CA PHE A 626 -8.02 24.27 -5.83
C PHE A 626 -8.25 24.40 -4.32
N GLY A 627 -8.96 25.44 -3.88
CA GLY A 627 -9.20 25.69 -2.46
C GLY A 627 -7.91 26.03 -1.70
N PHE A 628 -7.94 25.89 -0.37
CA PHE A 628 -6.77 26.07 0.50
C PHE A 628 -6.98 25.37 1.84
N LEU A 629 -5.88 25.12 2.55
CA LEU A 629 -5.81 24.50 3.86
C LEU A 629 -5.40 25.54 4.90
N PRO A 630 -6.35 26.09 5.69
CA PRO A 630 -6.04 27.16 6.63
C PRO A 630 -5.08 26.69 7.72
N LEU A 631 -4.05 27.49 8.01
CA LEU A 631 -3.10 27.21 9.07
C LEU A 631 -3.68 27.59 10.44
N ILE A 632 -4.12 26.58 11.19
CA ILE A 632 -4.71 26.76 12.52
C ILE A 632 -3.60 26.79 13.57
N GLY A 633 -3.37 27.96 14.17
CA GLY A 633 -2.29 28.20 15.13
C GLY A 633 -2.54 27.66 16.54
N VAL A 634 -3.80 27.36 16.90
CA VAL A 634 -4.13 26.80 18.21
C VAL A 634 -3.64 25.36 18.36
N GLU A 635 -3.27 24.98 19.58
CA GLU A 635 -2.87 23.62 19.94
C GLU A 635 -4.09 22.72 20.23
N GLY A 636 -3.86 21.43 20.46
CA GLY A 636 -4.93 20.47 20.72
C GLY A 636 -5.63 19.92 19.48
N LYS A 637 -5.06 20.11 18.28
CA LYS A 637 -5.59 19.55 17.01
C LYS A 637 -5.45 18.03 16.90
N ILE A 638 -4.55 17.46 17.69
CA ILE A 638 -4.20 16.04 17.72
C ILE A 638 -3.57 15.70 19.08
N ARG A 639 -3.80 14.46 19.54
CA ARG A 639 -3.14 13.88 20.71
C ARG A 639 -2.05 12.87 20.33
N LYS A 640 -1.09 12.65 21.21
CA LYS A 640 -0.08 11.59 21.05
C LYS A 640 -0.78 10.23 20.97
N GLY A 641 -0.26 9.37 20.10
CA GLY A 641 -0.83 8.08 19.75
C GLY A 641 -2.07 8.14 18.85
N GLN A 642 -2.49 9.33 18.38
CA GLN A 642 -3.59 9.43 17.42
C GLN A 642 -3.08 9.24 15.97
N PRO A 643 -3.91 8.66 15.08
CA PRO A 643 -3.63 8.60 13.66
C PRO A 643 -3.37 9.97 13.02
N VAL A 644 -2.39 10.01 12.11
CA VAL A 644 -2.12 11.12 11.19
C VAL A 644 -2.39 10.68 9.76
N ASN A 645 -2.75 11.64 8.91
CA ASN A 645 -3.03 11.41 7.49
C ASN A 645 -2.12 12.31 6.65
N ILE A 646 -1.58 11.81 5.55
CA ILE A 646 -0.63 12.57 4.71
C ILE A 646 -1.09 12.51 3.26
N ILE A 647 -1.14 13.67 2.61
CA ILE A 647 -1.37 13.80 1.17
C ILE A 647 -0.09 14.36 0.57
N GLN A 648 0.56 13.61 -0.33
CA GLN A 648 1.93 13.90 -0.76
C GLN A 648 2.19 13.50 -2.21
N HIS A 649 3.31 13.97 -2.76
CA HIS A 649 3.87 13.51 -4.03
C HIS A 649 5.18 12.72 -3.79
N PRO A 650 5.10 11.43 -3.43
CA PRO A 650 6.29 10.63 -3.19
C PRO A 650 7.07 10.41 -4.48
N LEU A 651 8.40 10.39 -4.39
CA LEU A 651 9.35 10.51 -5.50
C LEU A 651 9.16 11.75 -6.37
N ALA A 652 8.50 12.77 -5.80
CA ALA A 652 7.89 13.86 -6.55
C ALA A 652 7.10 13.30 -7.75
N GLY A 653 6.33 12.24 -7.54
CA GLY A 653 5.55 11.52 -8.54
C GLY A 653 4.08 11.91 -8.49
N ARG A 654 3.20 10.95 -8.81
CA ARG A 654 1.74 11.15 -8.72
C ARG A 654 1.33 11.36 -7.26
N LYS A 655 0.25 12.10 -7.04
CA LYS A 655 -0.28 12.31 -5.69
C LYS A 655 -0.72 10.98 -5.09
N GLN A 656 -0.34 10.75 -3.84
CA GLN A 656 -0.70 9.58 -3.05
C GLN A 656 -1.14 10.00 -1.65
N VAL A 657 -1.86 9.11 -0.99
CA VAL A 657 -2.39 9.34 0.36
C VAL A 657 -2.00 8.20 1.30
N VAL A 658 -1.64 8.55 2.53
CA VAL A 658 -1.44 7.62 3.64
C VAL A 658 -2.50 7.92 4.68
N PHE A 659 -3.37 6.95 4.97
CA PHE A 659 -4.42 7.08 5.98
C PHE A 659 -4.15 6.16 7.15
N ARG A 660 -4.07 6.75 8.35
CA ARG A 660 -4.14 6.09 9.66
C ARG A 660 -3.13 4.98 10.01
N ASP A 661 -2.34 4.49 9.05
CA ASP A 661 -1.18 3.62 9.28
C ASP A 661 -0.01 4.35 9.99
N SER A 662 -0.21 5.64 10.27
CA SER A 662 0.77 6.58 10.80
C SER A 662 0.26 7.16 12.12
N LEU A 663 1.04 7.07 13.19
CA LEU A 663 0.66 7.54 14.53
C LEU A 663 1.57 8.68 14.98
N LEU A 664 1.00 9.70 15.62
CA LEU A 664 1.78 10.74 16.28
C LEU A 664 2.53 10.17 17.49
N SER A 665 3.83 9.97 17.36
CA SER A 665 4.66 9.30 18.37
C SER A 665 5.23 10.24 19.44
N ALA A 666 5.51 11.50 19.12
CA ALA A 666 6.03 12.48 20.08
C ALA A 666 5.83 13.93 19.61
N LEU A 667 5.76 14.84 20.58
CA LEU A 667 5.80 16.29 20.40
C LEU A 667 6.83 16.85 21.39
N PRO A 668 8.12 16.79 21.06
CA PRO A 668 9.19 17.10 22.01
C PRO A 668 9.08 18.53 22.55
N ASP A 669 9.36 18.70 23.84
CA ASP A 669 9.40 20.01 24.49
C ASP A 669 10.69 20.79 24.13
N ASP A 670 11.77 20.09 23.78
CA ASP A 670 13.00 20.68 23.27
C ASP A 670 13.57 19.89 22.08
N PRO A 671 13.54 20.44 20.86
CA PRO A 671 12.91 21.71 20.51
C PRO A 671 11.39 21.60 20.35
N ASP A 672 10.65 22.54 20.94
CA ASP A 672 9.17 22.68 20.87
C ASP A 672 8.65 23.13 19.49
N PHE A 673 9.21 22.63 18.39
CA PHE A 673 8.71 22.92 17.04
C PHE A 673 8.56 21.70 16.14
N VAL A 674 9.00 20.52 16.57
CA VAL A 674 8.91 19.30 15.78
C VAL A 674 7.76 18.41 16.23
N ALA A 675 7.28 17.60 15.30
CA ALA A 675 6.34 16.51 15.53
C ALA A 675 6.91 15.24 14.91
N HIS A 676 6.94 14.17 15.69
CA HIS A 676 7.44 12.86 15.29
C HIS A 676 6.27 11.90 15.08
N TYR A 677 6.21 11.25 13.93
CA TYR A 677 5.15 10.31 13.59
C TYR A 677 5.68 9.15 12.75
N THR A 678 5.03 7.99 12.84
CA THR A 678 5.30 6.87 11.95
C THR A 678 4.62 7.09 10.59
N GLY A 679 5.01 6.36 9.55
CA GLY A 679 4.33 6.41 8.24
C GLY A 679 5.26 6.27 7.04
N ASP A 680 4.68 5.91 5.89
CA ASP A 680 5.42 5.77 4.63
C ASP A 680 5.59 7.13 3.95
N THR A 681 6.82 7.66 3.98
CA THR A 681 7.20 8.79 3.14
C THR A 681 8.44 8.44 2.33
N GLN A 682 8.50 8.98 1.11
CA GLN A 682 9.63 8.82 0.20
C GLN A 682 10.16 10.19 -0.22
N PRO A 683 11.42 10.29 -0.72
CA PRO A 683 11.97 11.53 -1.25
C PRO A 683 10.98 12.26 -2.16
N GLY A 684 10.85 13.59 -2.07
CA GLY A 684 9.83 14.36 -2.79
C GLY A 684 8.52 14.60 -2.04
N SER A 685 8.29 13.88 -0.94
CA SER A 685 7.19 14.18 0.01
C SER A 685 7.44 15.44 0.85
N SER A 686 8.67 15.97 0.86
CA SER A 686 9.04 17.23 1.54
C SER A 686 8.06 18.35 1.18
N GLY A 687 7.44 18.92 2.21
CA GLY A 687 6.50 20.02 2.10
C GLY A 687 5.03 19.57 2.08
N ALA A 688 4.78 18.27 2.24
CA ALA A 688 3.44 17.73 2.37
C ALA A 688 2.75 18.16 3.68
N PRO A 689 1.42 18.44 3.65
CA PRO A 689 0.64 18.64 4.85
C PRO A 689 0.39 17.31 5.57
N VAL A 690 0.62 17.31 6.88
CA VAL A 690 0.23 16.22 7.79
C VAL A 690 -1.05 16.64 8.49
N PHE A 691 -2.06 15.78 8.49
CA PHE A 691 -3.41 16.06 8.99
C PHE A 691 -3.78 15.21 10.21
N SER A 692 -4.66 15.74 11.05
CA SER A 692 -5.47 14.91 11.97
C SER A 692 -6.64 14.23 11.23
N ASP A 693 -7.38 13.33 11.89
CA ASP A 693 -8.59 12.69 11.32
C ASP A 693 -9.71 13.69 10.96
N LEU A 694 -9.61 14.92 11.45
CA LEU A 694 -10.54 16.00 11.14
C LEU A 694 -10.06 16.89 9.98
N TRP A 695 -8.99 16.49 9.31
CA TRP A 695 -8.38 17.19 8.18
C TRP A 695 -7.85 18.59 8.53
N GLU A 696 -7.42 18.78 9.78
CA GLU A 696 -6.68 19.96 10.19
C GLU A 696 -5.18 19.71 9.99
N VAL A 697 -4.47 20.66 9.36
CA VAL A 697 -3.02 20.52 9.19
C VAL A 697 -2.34 20.67 10.55
N ILE A 698 -1.67 19.61 10.99
CA ILE A 698 -0.95 19.54 12.27
C ILE A 698 0.54 19.86 12.11
N ALA A 699 1.15 19.46 10.99
CA ALA A 699 2.55 19.68 10.70
C ALA A 699 2.83 19.83 9.19
N LEU A 700 3.96 20.43 8.86
CA LEU A 700 4.58 20.44 7.53
C LEU A 700 5.64 19.33 7.50
N HIS A 701 5.47 18.29 6.70
CA HIS A 701 6.46 17.20 6.59
C HIS A 701 7.79 17.76 6.08
N HIS A 702 8.88 17.50 6.81
CA HIS A 702 10.19 18.08 6.54
C HIS A 702 11.28 17.02 6.28
N SER A 703 11.32 15.95 7.09
CA SER A 703 12.36 14.93 7.01
C SER A 703 11.84 13.54 7.34
N GLY A 704 12.48 12.52 6.78
CA GLY A 704 12.51 11.18 7.36
C GLY A 704 13.53 11.09 8.49
N VAL A 705 13.38 10.11 9.37
CA VAL A 705 14.33 9.75 10.42
C VAL A 705 15.01 8.44 10.03
N PRO A 706 16.35 8.44 9.87
CA PRO A 706 17.08 7.23 9.50
C PRO A 706 17.22 6.28 10.69
N ASP A 707 17.32 4.99 10.40
CA ASP A 707 17.78 4.02 11.39
C ASP A 707 19.28 4.21 11.65
N GLU A 708 19.72 4.03 12.90
CA GLU A 708 21.10 4.29 13.32
C GLU A 708 21.70 3.07 14.03
N THR A 709 22.97 2.79 13.75
CA THR A 709 23.79 1.90 14.61
C THR A 709 23.99 2.52 16.01
N ALA A 710 24.44 1.71 16.97
CA ALA A 710 24.82 2.19 18.31
C ALA A 710 25.86 3.33 18.31
N ASN A 711 26.63 3.48 17.22
CA ASN A 711 27.64 4.52 17.04
C ASN A 711 27.11 5.75 16.26
N GLY A 712 25.81 5.82 15.96
CA GLY A 712 25.16 6.93 15.26
C GLY A 712 25.40 6.97 13.74
N GLN A 713 25.83 5.87 13.13
CA GLN A 713 25.93 5.76 11.66
C GLN A 713 24.58 5.29 11.09
N TYR A 714 24.10 5.97 10.04
CA TYR A 714 22.85 5.58 9.38
C TYR A 714 22.95 4.19 8.78
N LEU A 715 21.88 3.41 8.89
CA LEU A 715 21.80 2.07 8.33
C LEU A 715 21.17 2.11 6.95
N THR A 716 21.70 1.26 6.08
CA THR A 716 21.12 0.99 4.76
C THR A 716 20.21 -0.24 4.82
N HIS A 717 19.38 -0.45 3.81
CA HIS A 717 18.49 -1.62 3.71
C HIS A 717 19.25 -2.95 3.76
N SER A 718 20.55 -2.97 3.47
CA SER A 718 21.42 -4.14 3.60
C SER A 718 21.99 -4.33 5.02
N GLY A 719 21.58 -3.51 5.99
CA GLY A 719 22.12 -3.49 7.36
C GLY A 719 23.54 -2.91 7.48
N ALA A 720 24.12 -2.38 6.39
CA ALA A 720 25.45 -1.78 6.40
C ALA A 720 25.40 -0.28 6.74
N PRO A 721 26.46 0.31 7.33
CA PRO A 721 26.55 1.75 7.49
C PRO A 721 26.50 2.48 6.15
N TRP A 722 25.67 3.52 6.06
CA TRP A 722 25.53 4.38 4.90
C TRP A 722 26.84 5.08 4.58
N ASN A 723 27.21 5.08 3.29
CA ASN A 723 28.38 5.75 2.78
C ASN A 723 27.97 6.90 1.82
N PRO A 724 28.17 8.18 2.22
CA PRO A 724 27.78 9.33 1.40
C PRO A 724 28.53 9.44 0.07
N LEU A 725 29.68 8.76 -0.10
CA LEU A 725 30.43 8.78 -1.36
C LEU A 725 29.79 7.89 -2.44
N THR A 726 29.15 6.79 -2.02
CA THR A 726 28.55 5.81 -2.93
C THR A 726 27.04 6.00 -3.06
N ASP A 727 26.39 6.55 -2.04
CA ASP A 727 24.96 6.87 -2.04
C ASP A 727 24.72 8.29 -1.50
N PRO A 728 25.13 9.34 -2.25
CA PRO A 728 24.98 10.74 -1.81
C PRO A 728 23.51 11.19 -1.68
N GLU A 729 22.58 10.43 -2.24
CA GLU A 729 21.15 10.72 -2.24
C GLU A 729 20.37 9.94 -1.17
N MET A 730 21.05 9.17 -0.33
CA MET A 730 20.46 8.38 0.76
C MET A 730 19.36 7.41 0.28
N ARG A 731 19.47 6.90 -0.95
CA ARG A 731 18.47 5.99 -1.54
C ARG A 731 18.38 4.65 -0.83
N THR A 732 19.49 4.25 -0.20
CA THR A 732 19.62 2.98 0.48
C THR A 732 19.32 3.07 1.98
N VAL A 733 19.14 4.27 2.53
CA VAL A 733 18.96 4.49 3.97
C VAL A 733 17.60 3.97 4.43
N VAL A 734 17.57 3.24 5.55
CA VAL A 734 16.33 2.78 6.19
C VAL A 734 15.71 3.94 6.94
N TRP A 735 14.46 4.26 6.64
CA TRP A 735 13.69 5.29 7.34
C TRP A 735 12.72 4.64 8.33
N ILE A 736 12.83 4.99 9.61
CA ILE A 736 12.05 4.36 10.70
C ILE A 736 10.89 5.23 11.21
N ALA A 737 10.92 6.52 10.87
CA ALA A 737 9.90 7.48 11.25
C ALA A 737 9.99 8.75 10.41
N ASN A 738 9.11 9.70 10.66
CA ASN A 738 9.05 10.99 10.01
C ASN A 738 9.07 12.11 11.03
N GLU A 739 9.55 13.26 10.58
CA GLU A 739 9.54 14.52 11.32
C GLU A 739 8.86 15.61 10.49
N GLY A 740 7.97 16.36 11.14
CA GLY A 740 7.34 17.54 10.57
C GLY A 740 7.40 18.74 11.50
N ILE A 741 7.32 19.94 10.94
CA ILE A 741 7.33 21.19 11.70
C ILE A 741 5.90 21.55 12.09
N ARG A 742 5.66 21.79 13.38
CA ARG A 742 4.32 22.03 13.94
C ARG A 742 3.71 23.31 13.37
N ILE A 743 2.48 23.20 12.84
CA ILE A 743 1.76 24.37 12.31
C ILE A 743 1.54 25.45 13.38
N SER A 744 1.35 25.08 14.66
CA SER A 744 1.21 26.05 15.75
C SER A 744 2.44 26.95 15.90
N ARG A 745 3.64 26.44 15.58
CA ARG A 745 4.89 27.20 15.64
C ARG A 745 5.14 27.99 14.36
N ILE A 746 4.77 27.44 13.21
CA ILE A 746 4.77 28.17 11.93
C ILE A 746 3.84 29.40 12.03
N VAL A 747 2.61 29.24 12.53
CA VAL A 747 1.68 30.36 12.67
C VAL A 747 2.23 31.43 13.62
N ARG A 748 2.77 31.03 14.79
CA ARG A 748 3.42 31.97 15.72
C ARG A 748 4.57 32.74 15.06
N HIS A 749 5.34 32.08 14.21
CA HIS A 749 6.42 32.73 13.44
C HIS A 749 5.88 33.73 12.41
N LEU A 750 4.79 33.38 11.73
CA LEU A 750 4.15 34.25 10.73
C LEU A 750 3.44 35.47 11.34
N GLU A 751 3.05 35.46 12.62
CA GLU A 751 2.35 36.59 13.27
C GLU A 751 3.13 37.91 13.22
N GLY A 752 4.46 37.86 13.35
CA GLY A 752 5.32 39.05 13.28
C GLY A 752 5.82 39.38 11.87
N LEU A 753 5.56 38.51 10.89
CA LEU A 753 6.11 38.64 9.54
C LEU A 753 5.54 39.85 8.75
N PRO A 754 4.24 40.19 8.80
CA PRO A 754 3.72 41.34 8.06
C PRO A 754 4.42 42.66 8.42
N GLU A 755 4.63 42.92 9.71
CA GLU A 755 5.34 44.11 10.20
C GLU A 755 6.79 44.13 9.72
N HIS A 756 7.46 42.97 9.74
CA HIS A 756 8.82 42.82 9.23
C HIS A 756 8.93 43.09 7.73
N LEU A 757 8.01 42.54 6.93
CA LEU A 757 7.96 42.77 5.48
C LEU A 757 7.74 44.25 5.17
N LEU A 758 6.78 44.90 5.86
CA LEU A 758 6.51 46.33 5.71
C LEU A 758 7.72 47.19 6.09
N ALA A 759 8.39 46.88 7.21
CA ALA A 759 9.57 47.61 7.67
C ALA A 759 10.75 47.50 6.69
N GLN A 760 10.87 46.38 5.97
CA GLN A 760 11.91 46.15 4.97
C GLN A 760 11.50 46.60 3.55
N GLY A 761 10.28 47.13 3.37
CA GLY A 761 9.74 47.46 2.05
C GLY A 761 9.54 46.24 1.13
N GLN A 762 9.40 45.05 1.70
CA GLN A 762 9.15 43.81 0.98
C GLN A 762 7.64 43.61 0.72
N PRO A 763 7.25 43.05 -0.43
CA PRO A 763 5.85 42.83 -0.78
C PRO A 763 5.24 41.66 0.01
N GLY A 764 3.91 41.56 -0.03
CA GLY A 764 3.20 40.36 0.45
C GLY A 764 2.74 40.38 1.91
N ALA A 765 2.96 41.46 2.67
CA ALA A 765 2.47 41.60 4.05
C ALA A 765 0.95 41.33 4.17
N HIS A 766 0.15 41.93 3.29
CA HIS A 766 -1.31 41.71 3.22
C HIS A 766 -1.72 40.26 2.92
N LEU A 767 -0.89 39.51 2.19
CA LEU A 767 -1.15 38.09 1.89
C LEU A 767 -0.91 37.22 3.13
N ILE A 768 0.14 37.52 3.90
CA ILE A 768 0.39 36.86 5.18
C ILE A 768 -0.69 37.21 6.21
N GLU A 769 -1.16 38.46 6.24
CA GLU A 769 -2.29 38.86 7.06
C GLU A 769 -3.58 38.07 6.72
N ASP A 770 -3.86 37.84 5.43
CA ASP A 770 -4.99 37.00 4.99
C ASP A 770 -4.83 35.54 5.44
N VAL A 771 -3.63 34.96 5.29
CA VAL A 771 -3.30 33.62 5.81
C VAL A 771 -3.63 33.53 7.31
N LEU A 772 -3.14 34.48 8.11
CA LEU A 772 -3.37 34.51 9.56
C LEU A 772 -4.85 34.73 9.91
N ALA A 773 -5.54 35.60 9.17
CA ALA A 773 -6.96 35.88 9.36
C ALA A 773 -7.82 34.62 9.12
N ARG A 774 -7.54 33.89 8.03
CA ARG A 774 -8.21 32.61 7.71
C ARG A 774 -7.92 31.54 8.74
N GLY A 775 -6.67 31.45 9.22
CA GLY A 775 -6.29 30.55 10.31
C GLY A 775 -7.08 30.81 11.60
N ARG A 776 -7.18 32.09 12.02
CA ARG A 776 -8.00 32.51 13.18
C ARG A 776 -9.49 32.24 12.96
N GLN A 777 -9.98 32.43 11.75
CA GLN A 777 -11.37 32.12 11.42
C GLN A 777 -11.64 30.62 11.52
N ALA A 778 -10.82 29.76 10.89
CA ALA A 778 -10.95 28.32 10.97
C ALA A 778 -10.79 27.77 12.41
N ALA A 779 -9.97 28.45 13.24
CA ALA A 779 -9.87 28.14 14.66
C ALA A 779 -11.20 28.40 15.41
N ARG A 780 -11.90 29.50 15.09
CA ARG A 780 -13.20 29.84 15.72
C ARG A 780 -14.34 29.00 15.19
N ASP A 781 -14.40 28.85 13.87
CA ASP A 781 -15.54 28.30 13.16
C ASP A 781 -15.54 26.76 13.20
N GLY A 782 -14.44 26.10 13.61
CA GLY A 782 -14.34 24.64 13.70
C GLY A 782 -14.62 23.87 12.39
N THR A 783 -14.78 24.59 11.28
CA THR A 783 -15.29 24.07 10.02
C THR A 783 -14.16 23.62 9.10
N PHE A 784 -14.33 22.42 8.55
CA PHE A 784 -13.60 22.00 7.36
C PHE A 784 -13.99 22.90 6.16
N PRO A 785 -13.05 23.37 5.31
CA PRO A 785 -13.39 24.27 4.22
C PRO A 785 -14.36 23.62 3.23
N THR A 786 -15.60 24.11 3.16
CA THR A 786 -16.54 23.75 2.09
C THR A 786 -16.38 24.76 0.96
N GLY A 787 -15.34 24.58 0.13
CA GLY A 787 -15.24 25.31 -1.12
C GLY A 787 -16.44 25.02 -2.04
N PRO A 788 -16.75 25.90 -3.02
CA PRO A 788 -17.84 25.65 -3.96
C PRO A 788 -17.60 24.36 -4.73
N ILE A 789 -18.60 23.48 -4.75
CA ILE A 789 -18.64 22.28 -5.58
C ILE A 789 -18.73 22.75 -7.04
N VAL A 790 -17.59 22.89 -7.71
CA VAL A 790 -17.57 22.94 -9.16
C VAL A 790 -17.82 21.52 -9.63
N THR A 791 -18.99 21.30 -10.22
CA THR A 791 -19.31 20.06 -10.92
C THR A 791 -18.34 19.93 -12.10
N GLU A 792 -17.55 18.87 -12.12
CA GLU A 792 -16.66 18.57 -13.24
C GLU A 792 -17.49 18.44 -14.52
N ARG A 793 -17.21 19.31 -15.51
CA ARG A 793 -17.61 19.03 -16.89
C ARG A 793 -16.73 17.90 -17.39
N MET A 794 -17.35 16.81 -17.85
CA MET A 794 -16.68 15.79 -18.65
C MET A 794 -16.00 16.47 -19.86
N PRO A 795 -14.81 16.02 -20.28
CA PRO A 795 -14.19 16.54 -21.48
C PRO A 795 -15.05 16.18 -22.70
N ASP A 796 -15.47 17.20 -23.46
CA ASP A 796 -16.18 17.03 -24.72
C ASP A 796 -15.32 16.24 -25.72
N ALA A 797 -15.95 15.29 -26.40
CA ALA A 797 -15.38 14.50 -27.49
C ALA A 797 -14.88 15.40 -28.65
N PRO A 798 -13.88 14.96 -29.44
CA PRO A 798 -13.23 15.82 -30.43
C PRO A 798 -14.17 16.18 -31.60
N PHE A 799 -14.35 17.50 -31.78
CA PHE A 799 -14.73 18.26 -32.98
C PHE A 799 -15.57 17.58 -34.09
N ALA A 800 -16.76 18.12 -34.33
CA ALA A 800 -17.39 18.23 -35.65
C ALA A 800 -18.06 19.62 -35.81
N PRO A 801 -18.20 20.16 -37.03
CA PRO A 801 -18.10 21.60 -37.28
C PRO A 801 -19.41 22.41 -37.18
N SER A 802 -19.23 23.66 -36.74
CA SER A 802 -19.99 24.88 -37.04
C SER A 802 -21.52 24.87 -36.88
N GLY A 803 -21.98 25.40 -35.75
CA GLY A 803 -23.29 26.03 -35.58
C GLY A 803 -23.22 27.04 -34.44
N HIS A 804 -23.02 28.33 -34.76
CA HIS A 804 -23.03 29.37 -33.74
C HIS A 804 -24.47 29.70 -33.34
N THR A 805 -24.87 29.28 -32.14
CA THR A 805 -26.04 29.83 -31.45
C THR A 805 -25.54 30.79 -30.39
N VAL A 806 -25.73 32.09 -30.62
CA VAL A 806 -25.40 33.15 -29.65
C VAL A 806 -26.61 33.34 -28.73
N THR A 807 -26.45 32.99 -27.45
CA THR A 807 -27.42 33.33 -26.40
C THR A 807 -26.99 34.63 -25.73
N LEU A 808 -27.67 35.73 -26.03
CA LEU A 808 -27.49 37.02 -25.35
C LEU A 808 -28.30 37.02 -24.04
N PRO A 809 -27.70 37.27 -22.87
CA PRO A 809 -28.47 37.52 -21.66
C PRO A 809 -29.10 38.92 -21.72
N LEU A 810 -30.43 38.97 -21.90
CA LEU A 810 -31.23 40.18 -21.75
C LEU A 810 -31.39 40.50 -20.26
N GLN A 811 -30.82 41.61 -19.80
CA GLN A 811 -31.09 42.14 -18.47
C GLN A 811 -32.29 43.08 -18.56
N ILE A 812 -33.47 42.63 -18.13
CA ILE A 812 -34.67 43.48 -18.00
C ILE A 812 -34.72 43.99 -16.56
N SER A 813 -34.43 45.28 -16.37
CA SER A 813 -34.65 45.96 -15.09
C SER A 813 -36.07 46.52 -15.05
N ILE A 814 -36.96 45.89 -14.28
CA ILE A 814 -38.27 46.46 -13.92
C ILE A 814 -38.08 47.24 -12.62
N GLY A 815 -37.97 48.56 -12.71
CA GLY A 815 -37.97 49.43 -11.54
C GLY A 815 -39.37 49.53 -10.94
N GLN A 816 -39.57 49.05 -9.71
CA GLN A 816 -40.69 49.51 -8.89
C GLN A 816 -40.39 50.96 -8.49
N ALA A 817 -41.15 51.90 -9.07
CA ALA A 817 -41.16 53.28 -8.62
C ALA A 817 -41.61 53.33 -7.16
N ALA A 818 -40.67 53.65 -6.26
CA ALA A 818 -41.00 54.08 -4.91
C ALA A 818 -41.79 55.39 -5.03
N VAL A 819 -43.08 55.34 -4.69
CA VAL A 819 -43.92 56.53 -4.56
C VAL A 819 -43.45 57.30 -3.33
N THR A 820 -42.65 58.33 -3.56
CA THR A 820 -42.36 59.37 -2.58
C THR A 820 -43.57 60.31 -2.50
N ALA A 821 -44.25 60.29 -1.36
CA ALA A 821 -45.31 61.24 -1.04
C ALA A 821 -44.75 62.66 -0.92
N PRO A 822 -45.35 63.67 -1.57
CA PRO A 822 -44.92 65.05 -1.44
C PRO A 822 -45.54 65.69 -0.18
N ASN A 823 -44.69 66.20 0.69
CA ASN A 823 -45.08 67.04 1.81
C ASN A 823 -45.24 68.48 1.29
N ARG A 824 -46.46 69.03 1.29
CA ARG A 824 -46.71 70.47 1.12
C ARG A 824 -47.80 70.93 2.07
N ALA A 825 -47.41 71.86 2.94
CA ALA A 825 -48.27 72.58 3.85
C ALA A 825 -49.16 73.61 3.11
N SER A 826 -50.40 73.73 3.60
CA SER A 826 -51.25 74.93 3.70
C SER A 826 -51.27 75.96 2.55
N SER A 827 -52.40 76.11 1.85
CA SER A 827 -53.49 77.03 2.25
C SER A 827 -54.47 77.35 1.09
N VAL A 828 -55.73 77.47 1.52
CA VAL A 828 -57.01 77.81 0.89
C VAL A 828 -56.99 79.00 -0.10
N ALA A 829 -57.70 78.87 -1.25
CA ALA A 829 -58.89 79.68 -1.63
C ALA A 829 -59.19 79.61 -3.15
N SER A 830 -60.42 79.21 -3.50
CA SER A 830 -61.07 79.27 -4.84
C SER A 830 -61.38 80.72 -5.27
N PRO A 831 -62.11 81.05 -6.38
CA PRO A 831 -62.78 80.26 -7.46
C PRO A 831 -62.66 80.98 -8.86
N PRO A 832 -63.63 80.97 -9.81
CA PRO A 832 -64.48 79.93 -10.42
C PRO A 832 -64.38 79.85 -11.99
N ARG A 833 -64.99 78.79 -12.54
CA ARG A 833 -65.81 78.67 -13.77
C ARG A 833 -65.25 79.11 -15.15
N GLY A 834 -65.43 78.18 -16.09
CA GLY A 834 -65.55 78.39 -17.54
C GLY A 834 -65.89 77.06 -18.18
#